data_AF-A0A1E1MRD1-F1
#
_entry.id   AF-A0A1E1MRD1-F1
#
_cell.length_a   1.000
_cell.length_b   1.000
_cell.length_c   1.000
_cell.angle_alpha   90.00
_cell.angle_beta   90.00
_cell.angle_gamma   90.00
#
_symmetry.space_group_name_H-M   'P 1'
#
loop_
_entity.id
_entity.type
_entity.pdbx_description
1 polymer ?
#
loop_
_entity_poly.entity_id
_entity_poly.type
_entity_poly.pdbx_seq_one_letter_code
_entity_poly.pdbx_strand_id
1 'polypeptide(L)'
;MNQCIFQFAVLNAEQVIVAKYEAFTNKKFKFAEDFDFDAAGMGCEGQLEASRKLIDSPTFSNNLDALLQAAKNKLEFAEQGGMIYYTGFLTRSKFLRGANEAIDMLNSGPKISQQNAIALPGLLGYMCDLYNSFQRDQKLTRSHRRTMNELVDAVNAKIAIAVEKAGNRVKFVDYDQYVGYFNGRFCEAGVDEATKESETRQGLMFYEMSTWDVFGGSPWKRDTNGVPSDTFVGRISQLAQLTLLIDPKAQLVNEHFIESGQNDILSAAFAAPTESKLTILGFEVPNMLPDGYGRVFHPKILLHELIANLVIYHMVDWNSQHNGFAAIPEQQEMSTCLYHSPTTEPTTRQGQQIAIASYINPLGDPASWQRLLEYDASKVSVLVANVLNGPDYVVNTAWKSVIDQVAAGGKTIIGYVRTGYLGVSKQRFTTRLGSHDLADWASQIEQDIDKWFELYGTSLGGIFFDEGWPECGPNNIYADLYAYINNYTKRKHPGAFTVLNPGSAIAQCFEDTMDTLLTFESSFENLYKQDQVAAVAALALTRHAGLLEMTDDDNPNPYDTLSNSAYMEAAVNAVAGGKPHITSPAEAIGSQVHVAGIPSDSVVSSSDYSSVTLGWSAVGDALGYAVYMNGTQILELPPSLNRATIGMIEPGTASIAFEVRTVLASGDRGGSPRSISASTKELPKNGTMTNISFERNGDSVTYTADVLVPYAFVRLFLGVKDVGMGIAHGWPIEAEKLWGAGTQLHEVVNYLVEGNEFYSGFFKYSGTWYEASKNNADWGWAPIGTAPQQQNGYTHTWVVPIAGTDIDPKEYVIQGQGYAPVKNVLMGSTRFYQSTCILCPPK
;
A
#
# COMPACT_ATOMS: atom_id res chain seq x y z
N MET A 1 -27.99 -13.71 15.32
CA MET A 1 -27.64 -12.55 14.47
C MET A 1 -28.80 -12.12 13.59
N ASN A 2 -29.33 -12.94 12.67
CA ASN A 2 -30.45 -12.54 11.79
C ASN A 2 -31.65 -11.91 12.52
N GLN A 3 -32.24 -12.62 13.49
CA GLN A 3 -33.41 -12.15 14.27
C GLN A 3 -33.16 -10.88 15.11
N CYS A 4 -31.90 -10.48 15.28
CA CYS A 4 -31.50 -9.36 16.13
C CYS A 4 -30.84 -8.19 15.38
N ILE A 5 -30.40 -8.41 14.14
CA ILE A 5 -29.55 -7.47 13.38
C ILE A 5 -30.07 -7.32 11.94
N PHE A 6 -29.99 -8.37 11.12
CA PHE A 6 -30.32 -8.30 9.68
C PHE A 6 -31.83 -8.27 9.39
N GLN A 7 -32.61 -8.95 10.22
CA GLN A 7 -34.07 -9.03 10.17
C GLN A 7 -34.68 -9.56 8.85
N PHE A 8 -33.97 -10.43 8.11
CA PHE A 8 -34.53 -11.14 6.96
C PHE A 8 -35.44 -12.29 7.40
N ALA A 9 -36.61 -12.45 6.76
CA ALA A 9 -37.59 -13.50 7.05
C ALA A 9 -37.89 -13.67 8.57
N VAL A 10 -38.00 -12.55 9.29
CA VAL A 10 -38.42 -12.51 10.69
C VAL A 10 -39.95 -12.53 10.73
N LEU A 11 -40.52 -13.58 11.31
CA LEU A 11 -41.95 -13.84 11.29
C LEU A 11 -42.54 -13.74 12.70
N ASN A 12 -43.83 -13.45 12.80
CA ASN A 12 -44.62 -13.67 14.00
C ASN A 12 -45.32 -15.04 13.97
N ALA A 13 -45.95 -15.43 15.08
CA ALA A 13 -46.58 -16.75 15.21
C ALA A 13 -47.65 -17.05 14.14
N GLU A 14 -48.42 -16.05 13.69
CA GLU A 14 -49.42 -16.22 12.64
C GLU A 14 -48.76 -16.38 11.26
N GLN A 15 -47.69 -15.64 11.01
CA GLN A 15 -46.92 -15.70 9.77
C GLN A 15 -46.15 -17.03 9.63
N VAL A 16 -45.70 -17.64 10.73
CA VAL A 16 -45.10 -18.98 10.70
C VAL A 16 -46.10 -20.01 10.16
N ILE A 17 -47.37 -19.93 10.55
CA ILE A 17 -48.42 -20.85 10.08
C ILE A 17 -48.64 -20.67 8.58
N VAL A 18 -48.74 -19.42 8.11
CA VAL A 18 -48.91 -19.10 6.69
C VAL A 18 -47.69 -19.52 5.87
N ALA A 19 -46.49 -19.22 6.33
CA ALA A 19 -45.24 -19.57 5.63
C ALA A 19 -45.05 -21.08 5.51
N LYS A 20 -45.40 -21.86 6.54
CA LYS A 20 -45.42 -23.34 6.48
C LYS A 20 -46.43 -23.86 5.46
N TYR A 21 -47.61 -23.25 5.37
CA TYR A 21 -48.63 -23.63 4.39
C TYR A 21 -48.18 -23.33 2.96
N GLU A 22 -47.60 -22.14 2.72
CA GLU A 22 -47.04 -21.75 1.42
C GLU A 22 -45.84 -22.64 1.03
N ALA A 23 -44.95 -22.97 1.96
CA ALA A 23 -43.83 -23.89 1.72
C ALA A 23 -44.28 -25.27 1.22
N PHE A 24 -45.41 -25.76 1.74
CA PHE A 24 -45.96 -27.06 1.35
C PHE A 24 -46.77 -27.03 0.03
N THR A 25 -47.41 -25.90 -0.29
CA THR A 25 -48.40 -25.84 -1.39
C THR A 25 -47.91 -25.07 -2.62
N ASN A 26 -46.98 -24.14 -2.45
CA ASN A 26 -46.54 -23.22 -3.49
C ASN A 26 -45.17 -23.65 -4.02
N LYS A 27 -45.13 -24.00 -5.32
CA LYS A 27 -43.90 -24.48 -5.99
C LYS A 27 -42.72 -23.51 -5.88
N LYS A 28 -42.97 -22.21 -5.64
CA LYS A 28 -41.93 -21.19 -5.46
C LYS A 28 -41.18 -21.29 -4.13
N PHE A 29 -41.78 -21.92 -3.12
CA PHE A 29 -41.17 -22.10 -1.79
C PHE A 29 -40.52 -23.48 -1.61
N LYS A 30 -40.44 -24.30 -2.66
CA LYS A 30 -39.92 -25.68 -2.58
C LYS A 30 -38.50 -25.78 -2.02
N PHE A 31 -37.65 -24.76 -2.24
CA PHE A 31 -36.29 -24.73 -1.67
C PHE A 31 -36.28 -24.58 -0.13
N ALA A 32 -37.39 -24.16 0.47
CA ALA A 32 -37.58 -23.92 1.89
C ALA A 32 -38.49 -24.96 2.56
N GLU A 33 -38.72 -26.11 1.91
CA GLU A 33 -39.56 -27.19 2.46
C GLU A 33 -39.01 -27.71 3.81
N ASP A 34 -37.68 -27.80 3.93
CA ASP A 34 -36.98 -28.19 5.16
C ASP A 34 -36.58 -26.99 6.06
N PHE A 35 -37.06 -25.78 5.75
CA PHE A 35 -36.72 -24.59 6.52
C PHE A 35 -37.46 -24.56 7.86
N ASP A 36 -36.74 -24.27 8.94
CA ASP A 36 -37.31 -24.16 10.29
C ASP A 36 -38.04 -22.82 10.47
N PHE A 37 -39.28 -22.76 9.99
CA PHE A 37 -40.14 -21.59 10.15
C PHE A 37 -40.48 -21.30 11.61
N ASP A 38 -40.47 -22.30 12.51
CA ASP A 38 -40.70 -22.04 13.93
C ASP A 38 -39.54 -21.23 14.52
N ALA A 39 -38.30 -21.56 14.15
CA ALA A 39 -37.12 -20.75 14.49
C ALA A 39 -37.22 -19.31 13.95
N ALA A 40 -37.75 -19.13 12.73
CA ALA A 40 -37.99 -17.80 12.17
C ALA A 40 -39.03 -16.97 12.95
N GLY A 41 -39.89 -17.62 13.74
CA GLY A 41 -40.92 -17.02 14.58
C GLY A 41 -40.51 -16.70 16.03
N MET A 42 -39.34 -17.14 16.49
CA MET A 42 -38.93 -17.02 17.90
C MET A 42 -38.54 -15.59 18.32
N GLY A 43 -38.27 -14.71 17.37
CA GLY A 43 -37.72 -13.39 17.63
C GLY A 43 -36.30 -13.42 18.22
N CYS A 44 -35.73 -12.25 18.47
CA CYS A 44 -34.35 -12.13 18.98
C CYS A 44 -34.16 -12.83 20.33
N GLU A 45 -35.00 -12.54 21.33
CA GLU A 45 -34.88 -13.10 22.68
C GLU A 45 -35.08 -14.62 22.69
N GLY A 46 -36.07 -15.14 21.95
CA GLY A 46 -36.30 -16.58 21.83
C GLY A 46 -35.12 -17.30 21.16
N GLN A 47 -34.47 -16.68 20.17
CA GLN A 47 -33.25 -17.23 19.56
C GLN A 47 -32.04 -17.21 20.50
N LEU A 48 -31.89 -16.16 21.32
CA LEU A 48 -30.84 -16.10 22.33
C LEU A 48 -31.02 -17.21 23.37
N GLU A 49 -32.26 -17.46 23.82
CA GLU A 49 -32.58 -18.54 24.74
C GLU A 49 -32.40 -19.93 24.11
N ALA A 50 -32.84 -20.11 22.86
CA ALA A 50 -32.64 -21.37 22.12
C ALA A 50 -31.15 -21.69 21.95
N SER A 51 -30.34 -20.68 21.61
CA SER A 51 -28.89 -20.81 21.51
C SER A 51 -28.27 -21.21 22.86
N ARG A 52 -28.70 -20.58 23.97
CA ARG A 52 -28.24 -20.95 25.32
C ARG A 52 -28.54 -22.42 25.61
N LYS A 53 -29.79 -22.86 25.39
CA LYS A 53 -30.23 -24.24 25.61
C LYS A 53 -29.41 -25.25 24.79
N LEU A 54 -29.09 -24.91 23.54
CA LEU A 54 -28.25 -25.75 22.69
C LEU A 54 -26.84 -25.89 23.27
N ILE A 55 -26.21 -24.79 23.66
CA ILE A 55 -24.84 -24.77 24.22
C ILE A 55 -24.79 -25.55 25.54
N ASP A 56 -25.80 -25.37 26.38
CA ASP A 56 -25.89 -26.05 27.68
C ASP A 56 -26.26 -27.54 27.54
N SER A 57 -26.68 -27.99 26.35
CA SER A 57 -27.09 -29.37 26.13
C SER A 57 -25.92 -30.35 26.26
N PRO A 58 -26.16 -31.56 26.81
CA PRO A 58 -25.16 -32.64 26.80
C PRO A 58 -24.75 -33.01 25.37
N THR A 59 -25.69 -32.97 24.42
CA THR A 59 -25.44 -33.28 23.01
C THR A 59 -24.35 -32.40 22.41
N PHE A 60 -24.38 -31.09 22.67
CA PHE A 60 -23.35 -30.17 22.17
C PHE A 60 -21.96 -30.53 22.71
N SER A 61 -21.87 -30.80 24.02
CA SER A 61 -20.61 -31.19 24.65
C SER A 61 -20.09 -32.54 24.13
N ASN A 62 -20.98 -33.53 23.98
CA ASN A 62 -20.64 -34.85 23.46
C ASN A 62 -20.17 -34.79 22.00
N ASN A 63 -20.74 -33.89 21.19
CA ASN A 63 -20.32 -33.70 19.81
C ASN A 63 -18.92 -33.07 19.71
N LEU A 64 -18.58 -32.13 20.62
CA LEU A 64 -17.23 -31.57 20.72
C LEU A 64 -16.21 -32.66 21.10
N ASP A 65 -16.54 -33.47 22.10
CA ASP A 65 -15.70 -34.60 22.54
C ASP A 65 -15.49 -35.59 21.38
N ALA A 66 -16.55 -35.93 20.62
CA ALA A 66 -16.49 -36.81 19.46
C ALA A 66 -15.67 -36.22 18.30
N LEU A 67 -15.78 -34.92 18.04
CA LEU A 67 -15.01 -34.22 17.01
C LEU A 67 -13.51 -34.27 17.32
N LEU A 68 -13.12 -33.94 18.55
CA LEU A 68 -11.72 -33.98 18.98
C LEU A 68 -11.17 -35.41 18.93
N GLN A 69 -11.96 -36.41 19.33
CA GLN A 69 -11.55 -37.81 19.21
C GLN A 69 -11.34 -38.23 17.76
N ALA A 70 -12.25 -37.86 16.86
CA ALA A 70 -12.12 -38.16 15.43
C ALA A 70 -10.88 -37.48 14.81
N ALA A 71 -10.59 -36.24 15.21
CA ALA A 71 -9.39 -35.52 14.77
C ALA A 71 -8.10 -36.18 15.29
N LYS A 72 -8.08 -36.61 16.55
CA LYS A 72 -6.94 -37.35 17.15
C LYS A 72 -6.64 -38.64 16.39
N ASN A 73 -7.67 -39.44 16.09
CA ASN A 73 -7.50 -40.71 15.35
C ASN A 73 -6.85 -40.52 13.97
N LYS A 74 -7.02 -39.36 13.33
CA LYS A 74 -6.36 -39.05 12.05
C LYS A 74 -4.86 -38.73 12.18
N LEU A 75 -4.42 -38.33 13.38
CA LEU A 75 -3.03 -37.94 13.68
C LEU A 75 -2.21 -39.06 14.32
N GLU A 76 -2.80 -40.25 14.53
CA GLU A 76 -2.13 -41.41 15.13
C GLU A 76 -1.10 -42.10 14.20
N PHE A 77 -1.07 -41.76 12.90
CA PHE A 77 -0.09 -42.30 11.94
C PHE A 77 1.32 -41.68 12.05
N ALA A 78 1.50 -40.61 12.82
CA ALA A 78 2.82 -40.02 13.06
C ALA A 78 3.51 -40.69 14.25
N GLU A 79 4.75 -41.20 14.08
CA GLU A 79 5.53 -41.91 15.12
C GLU A 79 5.70 -41.13 16.42
N GLN A 80 5.59 -39.80 16.38
CA GLN A 80 5.68 -38.90 17.55
C GLN A 80 4.33 -38.27 17.94
N GLY A 81 3.31 -38.43 17.09
CA GLY A 81 1.97 -37.92 17.30
C GLY A 81 1.81 -36.39 17.13
N GLY A 82 0.97 -35.95 16.18
CA GLY A 82 0.67 -34.53 15.96
C GLY A 82 -0.12 -33.82 17.08
N MET A 83 -0.03 -32.49 17.11
CA MET A 83 -0.80 -31.58 17.97
C MET A 83 -2.05 -31.04 17.25
N ILE A 84 -3.14 -30.81 17.98
CA ILE A 84 -4.33 -30.12 17.48
C ILE A 84 -4.40 -28.74 18.14
N TYR A 85 -4.42 -27.68 17.32
CA TYR A 85 -4.67 -26.31 17.79
C TYR A 85 -6.13 -25.96 17.49
N TYR A 86 -6.96 -25.98 18.53
CA TYR A 86 -8.39 -25.67 18.42
C TYR A 86 -8.57 -24.19 18.74
N THR A 87 -8.83 -23.38 17.72
CA THR A 87 -9.10 -21.95 17.90
C THR A 87 -10.46 -21.73 18.52
N GLY A 88 -10.55 -20.77 19.44
CA GLY A 88 -11.82 -20.35 20.02
C GLY A 88 -12.81 -19.82 19.00
N PHE A 89 -14.08 -19.84 19.37
CA PHE A 89 -15.11 -19.10 18.66
C PHE A 89 -15.19 -17.72 19.32
N LEU A 90 -14.84 -16.62 18.64
CA LEU A 90 -14.69 -15.34 19.34
C LEU A 90 -15.95 -14.93 20.12
N THR A 91 -15.82 -14.47 21.38
CA THR A 91 -16.28 -13.14 21.88
C THR A 91 -16.50 -13.04 23.41
N ARG A 92 -15.45 -12.72 24.17
CA ARG A 92 -15.57 -12.18 25.54
C ARG A 92 -15.62 -10.65 25.53
N SER A 93 -16.73 -10.05 25.96
CA SER A 93 -17.00 -8.59 26.14
C SER A 93 -16.71 -7.62 24.98
N LYS A 94 -16.21 -8.11 23.84
CA LYS A 94 -15.44 -7.33 22.87
C LYS A 94 -15.89 -7.45 21.42
N PHE A 95 -16.93 -8.21 21.11
CA PHE A 95 -17.63 -8.02 19.83
C PHE A 95 -18.33 -6.68 19.78
N LEU A 96 -18.92 -6.33 20.92
CA LEU A 96 -19.90 -5.30 21.13
C LEU A 96 -19.61 -4.71 22.50
N ARG A 97 -19.31 -3.41 22.59
CA ARG A 97 -19.05 -2.77 23.88
C ARG A 97 -20.27 -2.91 24.81
N GLY A 98 -20.07 -3.64 25.91
CA GLY A 98 -21.05 -3.82 27.00
C GLY A 98 -20.80 -2.80 28.12
N ALA A 99 -21.83 -2.09 28.58
CA ALA A 99 -21.60 -0.96 29.49
C ALA A 99 -21.29 -1.31 30.97
N ASN A 100 -20.84 -2.54 31.26
CA ASN A 100 -20.25 -2.86 32.57
C ASN A 100 -18.79 -2.40 32.68
N GLU A 101 -18.20 -1.90 31.59
CA GLU A 101 -16.84 -1.33 31.53
C GLU A 101 -16.83 0.21 31.62
N ALA A 102 -17.88 0.84 32.16
CA ALA A 102 -17.96 2.29 32.39
C ALA A 102 -17.49 2.66 33.81
N ILE A 103 -16.18 2.58 34.05
CA ILE A 103 -15.52 3.53 34.95
C ILE A 103 -15.04 4.66 34.01
N ASP A 104 -15.34 5.91 34.35
CA ASP A 104 -15.03 7.15 33.60
C ASP A 104 -16.07 7.73 32.63
N MET A 105 -17.37 7.72 32.97
CA MET A 105 -18.32 8.70 32.41
C MET A 105 -19.25 9.32 33.46
N LEU A 106 -18.71 9.68 34.64
CA LEU A 106 -19.47 10.41 35.67
C LEU A 106 -19.41 11.95 35.56
N ASN A 107 -18.79 12.53 34.53
CA ASN A 107 -18.60 13.99 34.43
C ASN A 107 -19.09 14.64 33.12
N SER A 108 -20.27 14.30 32.63
CA SER A 108 -20.99 15.19 31.70
C SER A 108 -22.50 15.04 31.84
N GLY A 109 -23.17 16.15 32.12
CA GLY A 109 -24.57 16.27 32.52
C GLY A 109 -25.67 15.83 31.52
N PRO A 110 -26.93 16.20 31.79
CA PRO A 110 -28.08 15.33 31.52
C PRO A 110 -28.65 15.52 30.10
N LYS A 111 -28.24 14.64 29.18
CA LYS A 111 -29.01 14.32 27.95
C LYS A 111 -29.03 12.82 27.65
N ILE A 112 -28.98 12.00 28.69
CA ILE A 112 -28.98 10.54 28.58
C ILE A 112 -30.43 10.02 28.62
N SER A 113 -31.13 10.09 27.49
CA SER A 113 -32.35 9.28 27.31
C SER A 113 -32.63 8.84 25.87
N GLN A 114 -31.75 9.12 24.89
CA GLN A 114 -31.88 8.64 23.51
C GLN A 114 -30.66 7.85 22.98
N GLN A 115 -29.55 7.78 23.73
CA GLN A 115 -28.33 7.06 23.33
C GLN A 115 -28.31 5.54 23.64
N ASN A 116 -29.40 4.96 24.17
CA ASN A 116 -29.41 3.57 24.67
C ASN A 116 -29.94 2.51 23.67
N ALA A 117 -30.21 2.90 22.43
CA ALA A 117 -30.58 1.99 21.35
C ALA A 117 -29.84 2.42 20.08
N ILE A 118 -28.72 1.77 19.77
CA ILE A 118 -28.08 1.92 18.46
C ILE A 118 -28.95 1.11 17.49
N ALA A 119 -29.71 1.81 16.66
CA ALA A 119 -30.06 1.28 15.35
C ALA A 119 -28.77 1.37 14.54
N LEU A 120 -28.27 0.25 14.00
CA LEU A 120 -27.32 0.31 12.88
C LEU A 120 -28.21 0.56 11.65
N PRO A 121 -28.42 1.82 11.21
CA PRO A 121 -29.49 2.14 10.26
C PRO A 121 -29.22 1.59 8.85
N GLY A 122 -28.00 1.09 8.60
CA GLY A 122 -27.57 0.46 7.34
C GLY A 122 -27.53 -1.07 7.35
N LEU A 123 -28.15 -1.74 8.34
CA LEU A 123 -28.26 -3.22 8.40
C LEU A 123 -29.70 -3.72 8.32
N LEU A 124 -30.67 -2.80 8.27
CA LEU A 124 -32.07 -3.14 8.12
C LEU A 124 -32.26 -3.74 6.72
N GLY A 125 -32.62 -5.02 6.67
CA GLY A 125 -32.66 -5.77 5.42
C GLY A 125 -33.55 -5.16 4.36
N TYR A 126 -34.71 -4.60 4.70
CA TYR A 126 -35.67 -4.11 3.71
C TYR A 126 -36.57 -2.95 4.22
N MET A 127 -36.89 -1.94 3.40
CA MET A 127 -38.04 -1.03 3.59
C MET A 127 -39.29 -1.71 3.03
N CYS A 128 -40.20 -2.13 3.89
CA CYS A 128 -41.48 -2.75 3.50
C CYS A 128 -42.57 -1.69 3.31
N ASP A 129 -43.28 -1.75 2.18
CA ASP A 129 -44.45 -0.93 1.92
C ASP A 129 -45.73 -1.69 2.33
N LEU A 130 -46.34 -1.23 3.42
CA LEU A 130 -47.76 -1.42 3.81
C LEU A 130 -48.29 -2.73 4.40
N TYR A 131 -47.52 -3.82 4.62
CA TYR A 131 -48.04 -5.00 5.34
C TYR A 131 -47.23 -5.55 6.51
N ASN A 132 -46.12 -4.90 6.91
CA ASN A 132 -45.35 -5.29 8.10
C ASN A 132 -45.18 -4.16 9.13
N SER A 133 -46.26 -3.44 9.42
CA SER A 133 -46.39 -2.58 10.61
C SER A 133 -46.43 -3.35 11.95
N PHE A 134 -45.92 -4.59 12.01
CA PHE A 134 -46.34 -5.58 13.02
C PHE A 134 -45.22 -6.20 13.89
N GLN A 135 -43.97 -5.74 13.76
CA GLN A 135 -42.97 -5.79 14.84
C GLN A 135 -42.16 -4.49 14.80
N ARG A 136 -41.90 -3.88 15.96
CA ARG A 136 -40.97 -2.74 16.04
C ARG A 136 -39.56 -3.22 15.70
N ASP A 137 -38.80 -2.41 14.96
CA ASP A 137 -37.37 -2.61 14.71
C ASP A 137 -36.67 -3.15 15.96
N GLN A 138 -36.02 -4.31 15.83
CA GLN A 138 -35.20 -4.82 16.92
C GLN A 138 -33.90 -4.04 16.93
N LYS A 139 -33.69 -3.28 18.00
CA LYS A 139 -32.44 -2.56 18.21
C LYS A 139 -31.46 -3.48 18.93
N LEU A 140 -30.18 -3.30 18.65
CA LEU A 140 -29.13 -4.02 19.34
C LEU A 140 -28.92 -3.39 20.73
N THR A 141 -29.87 -3.64 21.64
CA THR A 141 -29.89 -3.07 22.99
C THR A 141 -28.67 -3.51 23.79
N ARG A 142 -28.27 -2.73 24.80
CA ARG A 142 -27.20 -3.13 25.73
C ARG A 142 -27.42 -4.53 26.32
N SER A 143 -28.68 -4.90 26.57
CA SER A 143 -29.05 -6.24 27.06
C SER A 143 -28.77 -7.31 26.02
N HIS A 144 -29.23 -7.14 24.78
CA HIS A 144 -28.96 -8.09 23.69
C HIS A 144 -27.46 -8.27 23.43
N ARG A 145 -26.68 -7.18 23.43
CA ARG A 145 -25.22 -7.23 23.27
C ARG A 145 -24.55 -8.05 24.37
N ARG A 146 -24.99 -7.85 25.61
CA ARG A 146 -24.51 -8.61 26.77
C ARG A 146 -24.87 -10.10 26.62
N THR A 147 -26.11 -10.43 26.32
CA THR A 147 -26.54 -11.83 26.18
C THR A 147 -25.80 -12.55 25.04
N MET A 148 -25.58 -11.88 23.90
CA MET A 148 -24.79 -12.43 22.80
C MET A 148 -23.34 -12.74 23.23
N ASN A 149 -22.68 -11.81 23.94
CA ASN A 149 -21.35 -12.06 24.50
C ASN A 149 -21.37 -13.25 25.48
N GLU A 150 -22.36 -13.32 26.37
CA GLU A 150 -22.47 -14.43 27.34
C GLU A 150 -22.74 -15.80 26.69
N LEU A 151 -23.38 -15.84 25.51
CA LEU A 151 -23.55 -17.08 24.74
C LEU A 151 -22.20 -17.58 24.23
N VAL A 152 -21.36 -16.70 23.72
CA VAL A 152 -20.06 -17.12 23.21
C VAL A 152 -19.09 -17.50 24.30
N ASP A 153 -19.08 -16.78 25.43
CA ASP A 153 -18.34 -17.19 26.63
C ASP A 153 -18.69 -18.65 27.01
N ALA A 154 -19.97 -19.02 26.89
CA ALA A 154 -20.38 -20.40 27.16
C ALA A 154 -19.88 -21.38 26.10
N VAL A 155 -19.86 -21.03 24.81
CA VAL A 155 -19.27 -21.89 23.76
C VAL A 155 -17.78 -22.11 24.02
N ASN A 156 -17.01 -21.04 24.25
CA ASN A 156 -15.57 -21.14 24.52
C ASN A 156 -15.28 -21.92 25.79
N ALA A 157 -16.09 -21.78 26.84
CA ALA A 157 -15.99 -22.61 28.03
C ALA A 157 -16.21 -24.10 27.72
N LYS A 158 -17.20 -24.44 26.87
CA LYS A 158 -17.42 -25.84 26.44
C LYS A 158 -16.25 -26.37 25.62
N ILE A 159 -15.67 -25.56 24.73
CA ILE A 159 -14.49 -25.93 23.94
C ILE A 159 -13.29 -26.17 24.86
N ALA A 160 -13.00 -25.24 25.78
CA ALA A 160 -11.89 -25.36 26.72
C ALA A 160 -11.99 -26.64 27.57
N ILE A 161 -13.19 -26.96 28.06
CA ILE A 161 -13.47 -28.22 28.79
C ILE A 161 -13.22 -29.44 27.90
N ALA A 162 -13.69 -29.42 26.64
CA ALA A 162 -13.50 -30.53 25.72
C ALA A 162 -12.01 -30.74 25.37
N VAL A 163 -11.27 -29.65 25.16
CA VAL A 163 -9.82 -29.66 24.94
C VAL A 163 -9.08 -30.23 26.15
N GLU A 164 -9.43 -29.80 27.37
CA GLU A 164 -8.84 -30.31 28.60
C GLU A 164 -9.03 -31.83 28.73
N LYS A 165 -10.25 -32.33 28.48
CA LYS A 165 -10.54 -33.77 28.45
C LYS A 165 -9.77 -34.52 27.36
N ALA A 166 -9.55 -33.89 26.21
CA ALA A 166 -8.85 -34.51 25.08
C ALA A 166 -7.34 -34.71 25.35
N GLY A 167 -6.80 -34.06 26.37
CA GLY A 167 -5.43 -34.23 26.89
C GLY A 167 -4.41 -33.27 26.28
N ASN A 168 -3.14 -33.43 26.68
CA ASN A 168 -2.03 -32.52 26.36
C ASN A 168 -1.65 -32.41 24.87
N ARG A 169 -2.32 -33.17 23.99
CA ARG A 169 -2.13 -33.12 22.54
C ARG A 169 -3.14 -32.23 21.80
N VAL A 170 -3.97 -31.52 22.57
CA VAL A 170 -4.91 -30.53 22.06
C VAL A 170 -4.69 -29.24 22.83
N LYS A 171 -4.51 -28.13 22.12
CA LYS A 171 -4.33 -26.79 22.69
C LYS A 171 -5.49 -25.91 22.28
N PHE A 172 -6.15 -25.31 23.27
CA PHE A 172 -7.13 -24.26 23.04
C PHE A 172 -6.39 -22.95 22.78
N VAL A 173 -6.67 -22.33 21.64
CA VAL A 173 -6.07 -21.05 21.24
C VAL A 173 -7.12 -19.97 21.43
N ASP A 174 -7.07 -19.31 22.59
CA ASP A 174 -7.98 -18.23 22.97
C ASP A 174 -7.41 -16.88 22.53
N TYR A 175 -8.05 -16.27 21.54
CA TYR A 175 -7.67 -14.96 21.02
C TYR A 175 -8.61 -13.83 21.49
N ASP A 176 -9.58 -14.12 22.37
CA ASP A 176 -10.63 -13.15 22.77
C ASP A 176 -10.04 -11.88 23.41
N GLN A 177 -8.96 -12.02 24.18
CA GLN A 177 -8.37 -10.91 24.91
C GLN A 177 -7.83 -9.80 24.00
N TYR A 178 -7.38 -10.16 22.79
CA TYR A 178 -6.68 -9.26 21.88
C TYR A 178 -7.61 -8.27 21.16
N VAL A 179 -8.82 -8.67 20.79
CA VAL A 179 -9.75 -7.85 20.00
C VAL A 179 -10.11 -6.53 20.67
N GLY A 180 -10.36 -6.56 21.98
CA GLY A 180 -10.67 -5.35 22.74
C GLY A 180 -9.45 -4.71 23.40
N TYR A 181 -8.27 -5.31 23.29
CA TYR A 181 -7.03 -4.60 23.60
C TYR A 181 -6.69 -3.62 22.45
N PHE A 182 -6.96 -4.01 21.20
CA PHE A 182 -6.71 -3.20 20.01
C PHE A 182 -7.91 -2.41 19.48
N ASN A 183 -8.91 -2.10 20.32
CA ASN A 183 -10.08 -1.28 19.94
C ASN A 183 -10.84 -1.78 18.69
N GLY A 184 -10.84 -3.10 18.45
CA GLY A 184 -11.42 -3.72 17.25
C GLY A 184 -12.90 -4.10 17.36
N ARG A 185 -13.62 -3.54 18.34
CA ARG A 185 -14.98 -3.98 18.73
C ARG A 185 -16.07 -3.16 18.05
N PHE A 186 -17.25 -3.71 17.79
CA PHE A 186 -18.42 -2.88 17.46
C PHE A 186 -18.93 -2.11 18.69
N CYS A 187 -19.58 -0.96 18.45
CA CYS A 187 -20.15 -0.04 19.42
C CYS A 187 -19.13 0.61 20.36
N GLU A 188 -17.92 0.93 19.88
CA GLU A 188 -16.91 1.60 20.70
C GLU A 188 -17.21 3.08 20.97
N ALA A 189 -16.57 3.65 21.99
CA ALA A 189 -16.75 5.07 22.30
C ALA A 189 -16.22 5.91 21.15
N GLY A 190 -17.03 6.84 20.63
CA GLY A 190 -16.59 7.78 19.60
C GLY A 190 -16.50 7.20 18.20
N VAL A 191 -16.87 5.93 17.99
CA VAL A 191 -16.94 5.30 16.67
C VAL A 191 -18.36 5.42 16.14
N ASP A 192 -18.50 5.89 14.89
CA ASP A 192 -19.77 5.90 14.16
C ASP A 192 -19.81 4.77 13.13
N GLU A 193 -20.37 3.62 13.51
CA GLU A 193 -20.51 2.47 12.60
C GLU A 193 -21.64 2.65 11.55
N ALA A 194 -22.35 3.78 11.56
CA ALA A 194 -23.34 4.13 10.54
C ALA A 194 -22.73 4.97 9.40
N THR A 195 -21.44 5.26 9.46
CA THR A 195 -20.69 5.98 8.43
C THR A 195 -20.78 5.30 7.05
N LYS A 196 -20.79 6.14 6.01
CA LYS A 196 -20.71 5.70 4.61
C LYS A 196 -19.26 5.59 4.13
N GLU A 197 -18.32 6.06 4.94
CA GLU A 197 -16.89 5.99 4.66
C GLU A 197 -16.37 4.59 4.97
N SER A 198 -15.42 4.14 4.16
CA SER A 198 -14.72 2.88 4.43
C SER A 198 -13.76 3.05 5.60
N GLU A 199 -13.73 2.07 6.50
CA GLU A 199 -12.66 1.93 7.51
C GLU A 199 -12.38 3.21 8.31
N THR A 200 -13.36 3.70 9.04
CA THR A 200 -13.23 4.95 9.81
C THR A 200 -12.31 4.86 11.02
N ARG A 201 -11.66 3.71 11.26
CA ARG A 201 -10.76 3.52 12.40
C ARG A 201 -9.66 2.49 12.14
N GLN A 202 -8.47 2.82 12.65
CA GLN A 202 -7.34 1.90 12.75
C GLN A 202 -7.59 0.82 13.82
N GLY A 203 -7.07 -0.40 13.61
CA GLY A 203 -7.23 -1.52 14.55
C GLY A 203 -8.55 -2.30 14.42
N LEU A 204 -9.34 -2.04 13.36
CA LEU A 204 -10.59 -2.74 13.11
C LEU A 204 -10.37 -4.26 12.90
N MET A 205 -10.92 -5.08 13.80
CA MET A 205 -10.73 -6.54 13.78
C MET A 205 -11.81 -7.29 12.98
N PHE A 206 -12.93 -6.63 12.69
CA PHE A 206 -14.08 -7.20 11.99
C PHE A 206 -14.53 -6.30 10.87
N TYR A 207 -14.97 -6.87 9.74
CA TYR A 207 -15.59 -6.08 8.69
C TYR A 207 -16.86 -5.39 9.21
N GLU A 208 -16.91 -4.07 9.11
CA GLU A 208 -18.14 -3.28 9.22
C GLU A 208 -18.84 -3.25 7.85
N MET A 209 -20.11 -2.84 7.81
CA MET A 209 -20.90 -2.88 6.56
C MET A 209 -20.27 -2.14 5.39
N SER A 210 -19.73 -0.95 5.65
CA SER A 210 -19.12 -0.08 4.63
C SER A 210 -17.63 -0.35 4.45
N THR A 211 -17.05 -1.36 5.12
CA THR A 211 -15.61 -1.67 5.04
C THR A 211 -15.24 -2.23 3.68
N TRP A 212 -14.28 -1.61 3.02
CA TRP A 212 -13.70 -2.11 1.78
C TRP A 212 -12.73 -3.27 2.05
N ASP A 213 -12.62 -4.16 1.08
CA ASP A 213 -11.56 -5.17 1.09
C ASP A 213 -10.23 -4.52 0.70
N VAL A 214 -9.11 -4.93 1.33
CA VAL A 214 -7.76 -4.46 0.96
C VAL A 214 -7.35 -4.87 -0.47
N PHE A 215 -8.10 -5.80 -1.07
CA PHE A 215 -8.02 -6.16 -2.48
C PHE A 215 -8.90 -5.29 -3.41
N GLY A 216 -9.50 -4.22 -2.90
CA GLY A 216 -10.24 -3.21 -3.67
C GLY A 216 -11.68 -3.59 -4.02
N GLY A 217 -12.25 -4.61 -3.36
CA GLY A 217 -13.65 -4.96 -3.54
C GLY A 217 -14.55 -4.00 -2.78
N SER A 218 -15.45 -3.30 -3.49
CA SER A 218 -16.52 -2.54 -2.87
C SER A 218 -17.47 -3.47 -2.11
N PRO A 219 -17.85 -3.16 -0.86
CA PRO A 219 -18.83 -3.94 -0.11
C PRO A 219 -20.22 -3.90 -0.75
N TRP A 220 -20.44 -2.98 -1.68
CA TRP A 220 -21.70 -2.80 -2.39
C TRP A 220 -21.72 -3.47 -3.77
N LYS A 221 -20.62 -4.13 -4.16
CA LYS A 221 -20.60 -5.02 -5.31
C LYS A 221 -21.45 -6.26 -5.03
N ARG A 222 -22.16 -6.73 -6.05
CA ARG A 222 -22.90 -8.00 -6.02
C ARG A 222 -22.47 -8.89 -7.17
N ASP A 223 -21.92 -10.07 -6.84
CA ASP A 223 -21.78 -11.16 -7.82
C ASP A 223 -23.13 -11.90 -7.96
N THR A 224 -23.57 -12.16 -9.19
CA THR A 224 -24.79 -12.92 -9.49
C THR A 224 -24.58 -14.44 -9.53
N ASN A 225 -23.34 -14.91 -9.34
CA ASN A 225 -23.05 -16.34 -9.26
C ASN A 225 -23.73 -17.00 -8.03
N GLY A 226 -24.09 -18.28 -8.16
CA GLY A 226 -24.69 -19.04 -7.06
C GLY A 226 -23.71 -19.25 -5.90
N VAL A 227 -24.21 -19.23 -4.67
CA VAL A 227 -23.44 -19.48 -3.45
C VAL A 227 -23.88 -20.80 -2.80
N PRO A 228 -22.97 -21.61 -2.20
CA PRO A 228 -23.36 -22.83 -1.52
C PRO A 228 -24.32 -22.56 -0.35
N SER A 229 -25.43 -23.29 -0.30
CA SER A 229 -26.53 -23.09 0.67
C SER A 229 -26.15 -23.31 2.14
N ASP A 230 -25.11 -24.11 2.41
CA ASP A 230 -24.65 -24.42 3.76
C ASP A 230 -23.77 -23.31 4.38
N THR A 231 -23.25 -22.41 3.54
CA THR A 231 -22.43 -21.26 3.95
C THR A 231 -23.27 -20.17 4.64
N PHE A 232 -22.62 -19.28 5.38
CA PHE A 232 -23.28 -18.11 5.98
C PHE A 232 -23.98 -17.24 4.92
N VAL A 233 -23.29 -16.95 3.81
CA VAL A 233 -23.82 -16.13 2.71
C VAL A 233 -25.01 -16.82 2.04
N GLY A 234 -24.94 -18.14 1.84
CA GLY A 234 -26.06 -18.95 1.33
C GLY A 234 -27.29 -18.88 2.25
N ARG A 235 -27.11 -19.05 3.55
CA ARG A 235 -28.22 -18.98 4.54
C ARG A 235 -28.87 -17.60 4.60
N ILE A 236 -28.09 -16.52 4.62
CA ILE A 236 -28.65 -15.15 4.61
C ILE A 236 -29.32 -14.86 3.26
N SER A 237 -28.80 -15.37 2.15
CA SER A 237 -29.44 -15.25 0.82
C SER A 237 -30.77 -15.98 0.74
N GLN A 238 -30.90 -17.18 1.33
CA GLN A 238 -32.18 -17.90 1.44
C GLN A 238 -33.22 -17.11 2.25
N LEU A 239 -32.79 -16.47 3.36
CA LEU A 239 -33.66 -15.62 4.15
C LEU A 239 -34.10 -14.35 3.38
N ALA A 240 -33.20 -13.76 2.59
CA ALA A 240 -33.53 -12.64 1.71
C ALA A 240 -34.51 -13.05 0.59
N GLN A 241 -34.33 -14.24 0.01
CA GLN A 241 -35.26 -14.80 -0.97
C GLN A 241 -36.65 -15.06 -0.36
N LEU A 242 -36.72 -15.64 0.83
CA LEU A 242 -37.98 -15.81 1.58
C LEU A 242 -38.66 -14.47 1.87
N THR A 243 -37.88 -13.45 2.22
CA THR A 243 -38.39 -12.09 2.45
C THR A 243 -39.09 -11.54 1.21
N LEU A 244 -38.48 -11.66 0.04
CA LEU A 244 -39.05 -11.21 -1.24
C LEU A 244 -40.24 -12.05 -1.71
N LEU A 245 -40.29 -13.33 -1.35
CA LEU A 245 -41.45 -14.18 -1.66
C LEU A 245 -42.67 -13.84 -0.80
N ILE A 246 -42.44 -13.45 0.46
CA ILE A 246 -43.49 -13.05 1.40
C ILE A 246 -43.93 -11.60 1.15
N ASP A 247 -42.99 -10.70 0.86
CA ASP A 247 -43.22 -9.30 0.49
C ASP A 247 -42.48 -8.97 -0.82
N PRO A 248 -43.13 -9.16 -1.98
CA PRO A 248 -42.54 -8.85 -3.28
C PRO A 248 -42.19 -7.37 -3.51
N LYS A 249 -42.62 -6.46 -2.62
CA LYS A 249 -42.32 -5.03 -2.69
C LYS A 249 -41.18 -4.62 -1.76
N ALA A 250 -40.63 -5.53 -0.98
CA ALA A 250 -39.52 -5.24 -0.09
C ALA A 250 -38.32 -4.72 -0.92
N GLN A 251 -37.76 -3.55 -0.55
CA GLN A 251 -36.50 -3.00 -1.10
C GLN A 251 -35.34 -2.98 -0.09
N LEU A 252 -34.10 -3.31 -0.49
CA LEU A 252 -32.97 -3.28 0.46
C LEU A 252 -32.73 -1.85 0.96
N VAL A 253 -32.51 -1.65 2.26
CA VAL A 253 -32.31 -0.28 2.81
C VAL A 253 -31.10 0.42 2.19
N ASN A 254 -30.08 -0.35 1.79
CA ASN A 254 -28.87 0.14 1.11
C ASN A 254 -28.90 -0.09 -0.40
N GLU A 255 -30.07 -0.31 -1.01
CA GLU A 255 -30.18 -0.60 -2.44
C GLU A 255 -29.51 0.46 -3.33
N HIS A 256 -29.58 1.73 -2.90
CA HIS A 256 -28.97 2.86 -3.60
C HIS A 256 -27.43 2.88 -3.60
N PHE A 257 -26.76 2.06 -2.79
CA PHE A 257 -25.31 1.96 -2.77
C PHE A 257 -24.76 0.89 -3.73
N ILE A 258 -25.63 0.01 -4.24
CA ILE A 258 -25.20 -1.16 -5.03
C ILE A 258 -24.62 -0.70 -6.37
N GLU A 259 -23.35 -1.06 -6.62
CA GLU A 259 -22.62 -0.69 -7.83
C GLU A 259 -23.11 -1.52 -9.02
N SER A 260 -23.68 -0.83 -10.02
CA SER A 260 -24.10 -1.32 -11.35
C SER A 260 -24.42 -2.83 -11.46
N GLY A 261 -25.68 -3.14 -11.18
CA GLY A 261 -26.33 -4.43 -11.45
C GLY A 261 -27.85 -4.24 -11.38
N GLN A 262 -28.37 -3.23 -12.10
CA GLN A 262 -29.82 -3.05 -12.22
C GLN A 262 -30.39 -4.15 -13.09
N ASN A 263 -31.45 -4.79 -12.56
CA ASN A 263 -32.25 -5.88 -13.12
C ASN A 263 -31.56 -7.25 -12.93
N ASP A 264 -31.93 -8.10 -11.98
CA ASP A 264 -33.27 -8.70 -11.88
C ASP A 264 -33.41 -9.53 -10.56
N ILE A 265 -33.36 -8.86 -9.38
CA ILE A 265 -33.45 -9.54 -8.06
C ILE A 265 -34.75 -10.36 -7.94
N LEU A 266 -35.84 -9.84 -8.53
CA LEU A 266 -37.11 -10.55 -8.59
C LEU A 266 -36.98 -11.82 -9.45
N SER A 267 -36.39 -11.77 -10.65
CA SER A 267 -36.22 -13.01 -11.42
C SER A 267 -35.25 -14.01 -10.78
N ALA A 268 -34.22 -13.55 -10.08
CA ALA A 268 -33.33 -14.40 -9.29
C ALA A 268 -34.07 -15.06 -8.11
N ALA A 269 -34.93 -14.32 -7.40
CA ALA A 269 -35.78 -14.89 -6.33
C ALA A 269 -36.77 -15.93 -6.84
N PHE A 270 -37.18 -15.82 -8.11
CA PHE A 270 -38.07 -16.77 -8.79
C PHE A 270 -37.34 -17.83 -9.64
N ALA A 271 -36.00 -17.78 -9.73
CA ALA A 271 -35.19 -18.78 -10.41
C ALA A 271 -35.14 -20.06 -9.56
N ALA A 272 -35.40 -21.21 -10.18
CA ALA A 272 -35.27 -22.49 -9.50
C ALA A 272 -33.79 -22.75 -9.15
N PRO A 273 -33.47 -23.31 -7.96
CA PRO A 273 -32.13 -23.80 -7.67
C PRO A 273 -31.69 -24.77 -8.77
N THR A 274 -30.56 -24.53 -9.41
CA THR A 274 -30.04 -25.43 -10.44
C THR A 274 -29.37 -26.63 -9.77
N GLU A 275 -29.89 -27.84 -10.02
CA GLU A 275 -29.33 -29.12 -9.55
C GLU A 275 -27.91 -29.43 -10.11
N SER A 276 -27.32 -28.56 -10.93
CA SER A 276 -26.26 -28.92 -11.87
C SER A 276 -24.81 -28.84 -11.38
N LYS A 277 -24.54 -28.55 -10.10
CA LYS A 277 -23.20 -28.73 -9.52
C LYS A 277 -23.27 -29.25 -8.08
N LEU A 278 -23.42 -30.56 -7.95
CA LEU A 278 -23.18 -31.27 -6.68
C LEU A 278 -21.72 -31.05 -6.28
N THR A 279 -21.46 -30.11 -5.37
CA THR A 279 -20.19 -30.04 -4.64
C THR A 279 -20.39 -30.68 -3.27
N ILE A 280 -19.30 -30.99 -2.58
CA ILE A 280 -19.27 -31.68 -1.27
C ILE A 280 -20.04 -30.87 -0.17
N LEU A 281 -20.52 -29.65 -0.49
CA LEU A 281 -21.09 -28.63 0.41
C LEU A 281 -22.57 -28.26 0.10
N GLY A 282 -23.34 -29.11 -0.60
CA GLY A 282 -24.78 -28.88 -0.83
C GLY A 282 -25.13 -28.19 -2.17
N PHE A 283 -26.36 -27.69 -2.31
CA PHE A 283 -26.86 -27.04 -3.54
C PHE A 283 -26.57 -25.53 -3.56
N GLU A 284 -26.39 -24.94 -4.75
CA GLU A 284 -26.17 -23.50 -4.92
C GLU A 284 -27.51 -22.74 -4.88
N VAL A 285 -27.54 -21.63 -4.14
CA VAL A 285 -28.67 -20.67 -4.11
C VAL A 285 -28.26 -19.36 -4.79
N PRO A 286 -29.21 -18.62 -5.38
CA PRO A 286 -28.92 -17.30 -5.94
C PRO A 286 -28.32 -16.36 -4.89
N ASN A 287 -27.25 -15.65 -5.25
CA ASN A 287 -26.69 -14.63 -4.37
C ASN A 287 -27.58 -13.38 -4.38
N MET A 288 -28.34 -13.18 -3.30
CA MET A 288 -29.34 -12.12 -3.20
C MET A 288 -28.75 -10.80 -2.69
N LEU A 289 -27.55 -10.82 -2.13
CA LEU A 289 -27.03 -9.75 -1.28
C LEU A 289 -25.66 -9.25 -1.77
N PRO A 290 -25.36 -7.95 -1.62
CA PRO A 290 -24.01 -7.43 -1.84
C PRO A 290 -22.99 -8.07 -0.89
N ASP A 291 -21.72 -8.07 -1.30
CA ASP A 291 -20.59 -8.68 -0.58
C ASP A 291 -20.51 -8.25 0.90
N GLY A 292 -20.83 -6.99 1.21
CA GLY A 292 -20.80 -6.44 2.57
C GLY A 292 -21.68 -7.19 3.56
N TYR A 293 -22.87 -7.67 3.14
CA TYR A 293 -23.76 -8.46 4.00
C TYR A 293 -23.21 -9.86 4.31
N GLY A 294 -22.38 -10.40 3.42
CA GLY A 294 -21.70 -11.68 3.62
C GLY A 294 -20.44 -11.58 4.48
N ARG A 295 -19.81 -10.41 4.50
CA ARG A 295 -18.54 -10.17 5.20
C ARG A 295 -18.71 -9.47 6.54
N VAL A 296 -19.76 -8.70 6.78
CA VAL A 296 -19.96 -8.01 8.06
C VAL A 296 -19.89 -9.00 9.22
N PHE A 297 -19.16 -8.64 10.27
CA PHE A 297 -18.83 -9.50 11.41
C PHE A 297 -17.83 -10.64 11.13
N HIS A 298 -17.29 -10.77 9.92
CA HIS A 298 -16.17 -11.65 9.62
C HIS A 298 -14.84 -11.02 10.07
N PRO A 299 -13.86 -11.79 10.57
CA PRO A 299 -12.54 -11.28 10.90
C PRO A 299 -11.87 -10.58 9.71
N LYS A 300 -11.27 -9.41 9.94
CA LYS A 300 -10.38 -8.78 8.95
C LYS A 300 -9.03 -9.50 8.92
N ILE A 301 -8.21 -9.15 7.94
CA ILE A 301 -6.84 -9.66 7.79
C ILE A 301 -6.04 -9.50 9.08
N LEU A 302 -6.17 -8.37 9.76
CA LEU A 302 -5.50 -8.11 11.04
C LEU A 302 -5.85 -9.15 12.12
N LEU A 303 -7.13 -9.52 12.25
CA LEU A 303 -7.54 -10.54 13.22
C LEU A 303 -7.15 -11.95 12.75
N HIS A 304 -7.20 -12.23 11.45
CA HIS A 304 -6.69 -13.50 10.90
C HIS A 304 -5.19 -13.65 11.14
N GLU A 305 -4.41 -12.60 10.96
CA GLU A 305 -2.97 -12.54 11.26
C GLU A 305 -2.71 -12.79 12.74
N LEU A 306 -3.47 -12.15 13.62
CA LEU A 306 -3.36 -12.35 15.07
C LEU A 306 -3.64 -13.80 15.46
N ILE A 307 -4.71 -14.40 14.94
CA ILE A 307 -5.06 -15.80 15.19
C ILE A 307 -3.95 -16.72 14.67
N ALA A 308 -3.43 -16.46 13.48
CA ALA A 308 -2.32 -17.22 12.90
C ALA A 308 -1.06 -17.13 13.76
N ASN A 309 -0.69 -15.92 14.21
CA ASN A 309 0.46 -15.69 15.07
C ASN A 309 0.33 -16.39 16.42
N LEU A 310 -0.88 -16.44 17.01
CA LEU A 310 -1.14 -17.20 18.23
C LEU A 310 -1.01 -18.71 18.04
N VAL A 311 -1.50 -19.24 16.92
CA VAL A 311 -1.33 -20.66 16.58
C VAL A 311 0.16 -20.98 16.41
N ILE A 312 0.89 -20.17 15.65
CA ILE A 312 2.34 -20.32 15.45
C ILE A 312 3.09 -20.22 16.78
N TYR A 313 2.76 -19.24 17.62
CA TYR A 313 3.32 -19.10 18.97
C TYR A 313 3.15 -20.38 19.78
N HIS A 314 1.94 -20.96 19.82
CA HIS A 314 1.73 -22.21 20.54
C HIS A 314 2.46 -23.41 19.90
N MET A 315 2.65 -23.41 18.58
CA MET A 315 3.49 -24.41 17.90
C MET A 315 4.97 -24.30 18.32
N VAL A 316 5.51 -23.10 18.34
CA VAL A 316 6.90 -22.82 18.72
C VAL A 316 7.11 -23.10 20.21
N ASP A 317 6.20 -22.64 21.08
CA ASP A 317 6.26 -22.88 22.52
C ASP A 317 6.20 -24.39 22.85
N TRP A 318 5.30 -25.13 22.20
CA TRP A 318 5.23 -26.58 22.36
C TRP A 318 6.53 -27.27 21.91
N ASN A 319 7.07 -26.89 20.75
CA ASN A 319 8.31 -27.46 20.24
C ASN A 319 9.52 -27.11 21.13
N SER A 320 9.57 -25.88 21.66
CA SER A 320 10.57 -25.41 22.62
C SER A 320 10.57 -26.29 23.88
N GLN A 321 9.41 -26.45 24.51
CA GLN A 321 9.25 -27.26 25.71
C GLN A 321 9.52 -28.75 25.45
N HIS A 322 9.13 -29.27 24.29
CA HIS A 322 9.40 -30.67 23.91
C HIS A 322 10.90 -30.95 23.73
N ASN A 323 11.69 -29.95 23.35
CA ASN A 323 13.15 -30.05 23.23
C ASN A 323 13.89 -29.63 24.52
N GLY A 324 13.18 -29.48 25.65
CA GLY A 324 13.78 -29.21 26.96
C GLY A 324 14.14 -27.74 27.23
N PHE A 325 13.65 -26.81 26.41
CA PHE A 325 13.79 -25.37 26.64
C PHE A 325 12.65 -24.83 27.52
N ALA A 326 12.82 -23.61 28.04
CA ALA A 326 11.79 -22.94 28.85
C ALA A 326 10.55 -22.59 28.01
N ALA A 327 9.39 -22.52 28.68
CA ALA A 327 8.16 -22.02 28.07
C ALA A 327 8.33 -20.57 27.63
N ILE A 328 7.82 -20.26 26.45
CA ILE A 328 7.86 -18.92 25.89
C ILE A 328 6.67 -18.14 26.50
N PRO A 329 6.87 -16.95 27.09
CA PRO A 329 5.77 -16.12 27.58
C PRO A 329 4.94 -15.54 26.44
N GLU A 330 3.63 -15.58 26.61
CA GLU A 330 2.65 -14.92 25.74
C GLU A 330 2.67 -13.42 26.01
N GLN A 331 2.74 -12.61 24.94
CA GLN A 331 2.74 -11.15 25.05
C GLN A 331 1.70 -10.56 24.08
N GLN A 332 1.09 -9.43 24.46
CA GLN A 332 -0.02 -8.80 23.72
C GLN A 332 0.44 -7.56 22.95
N GLU A 333 1.03 -7.76 21.77
CA GLU A 333 1.39 -6.66 20.86
C GLU A 333 1.06 -7.03 19.41
N MET A 334 0.80 -6.04 18.55
CA MET A 334 0.61 -6.27 17.09
C MET A 334 1.95 -6.41 16.34
N SER A 335 3.05 -6.42 17.08
CA SER A 335 4.39 -6.72 16.60
C SER A 335 4.50 -8.23 16.32
N THR A 336 4.98 -8.63 15.14
CA THR A 336 5.17 -10.05 14.76
C THR A 336 6.29 -10.78 15.52
N CYS A 337 6.94 -10.15 16.51
CA CYS A 337 7.94 -10.79 17.36
C CYS A 337 7.96 -10.15 18.76
N LEU A 338 7.98 -10.96 19.82
CA LEU A 338 8.08 -10.48 21.19
C LEU A 338 9.28 -11.01 21.98
N TYR A 339 9.84 -10.04 22.69
CA TYR A 339 11.19 -9.92 23.24
C TYR A 339 11.17 -10.19 24.74
N HIS A 340 12.26 -10.76 25.27
CA HIS A 340 12.55 -10.70 26.70
C HIS A 340 13.56 -9.59 26.91
N SER A 341 13.30 -8.67 27.85
CA SER A 341 14.34 -7.78 28.33
C SER A 341 15.47 -8.62 28.95
N PRO A 342 16.71 -8.56 28.43
CA PRO A 342 17.84 -9.00 29.20
C PRO A 342 17.91 -8.06 30.41
N THR A 343 17.90 -8.62 31.61
CA THR A 343 18.25 -7.92 32.87
C THR A 343 19.73 -7.52 32.94
N THR A 344 20.38 -7.46 31.79
CA THR A 344 21.71 -6.93 31.58
C THR A 344 21.57 -5.82 30.56
N GLU A 345 21.82 -4.58 30.98
CA GLU A 345 22.26 -3.50 30.09
C GLU A 345 23.14 -4.14 28.99
N PRO A 346 22.80 -4.02 27.69
CA PRO A 346 23.66 -4.55 26.65
C PRO A 346 25.00 -3.82 26.77
N THR A 347 25.99 -4.52 27.30
CA THR A 347 27.31 -3.97 27.65
C THR A 347 28.13 -3.56 26.42
N THR A 348 27.56 -3.62 25.22
CA THR A 348 28.16 -3.10 24.00
C THR A 348 27.07 -2.56 23.06
N ARG A 349 26.72 -1.28 23.20
CA ARG A 349 26.24 -0.50 22.05
C ARG A 349 27.42 -0.42 21.07
N GLN A 350 27.64 -1.40 20.20
CA GLN A 350 28.67 -1.28 19.15
C GLN A 350 27.98 -1.37 17.80
N GLY A 351 28.18 -0.38 16.95
CA GLY A 351 27.85 -0.46 15.52
C GLY A 351 26.50 0.14 15.09
N GLN A 352 25.57 0.46 15.99
CA GLN A 352 24.32 1.13 15.62
C GLN A 352 24.58 2.61 15.29
N GLN A 353 24.04 3.07 14.16
CA GLN A 353 24.27 4.40 13.57
C GLN A 353 22.97 5.04 13.10
N ILE A 354 22.99 6.35 12.90
CA ILE A 354 21.91 7.12 12.28
C ILE A 354 22.16 7.18 10.77
N ALA A 355 21.14 6.79 10.01
CA ALA A 355 21.02 7.04 8.58
C ALA A 355 19.85 8.01 8.35
N ILE A 356 19.97 8.94 7.40
CA ILE A 356 18.95 9.98 7.17
C ILE A 356 18.59 10.01 5.68
N ALA A 357 17.31 9.79 5.37
CA ALA A 357 16.71 10.08 4.08
C ALA A 357 16.66 11.61 3.87
N SER A 358 17.82 12.22 3.58
CA SER A 358 17.99 13.67 3.54
C SER A 358 17.46 14.31 2.26
N TYR A 359 16.14 14.27 2.03
CA TYR A 359 15.47 14.89 0.88
C TYR A 359 15.33 16.41 1.03
N ILE A 360 16.30 17.02 1.71
CA ILE A 360 16.37 18.44 2.05
C ILE A 360 17.06 19.18 0.91
N ASN A 361 16.39 20.13 0.28
CA ASN A 361 16.98 20.93 -0.79
C ASN A 361 18.19 21.75 -0.25
N PRO A 362 19.41 21.57 -0.80
CA PRO A 362 20.61 22.27 -0.29
C PRO A 362 20.55 23.80 -0.32
N LEU A 363 19.77 24.37 -1.24
CA LEU A 363 19.56 25.82 -1.32
C LEU A 363 18.35 26.29 -0.49
N GLY A 364 17.38 25.40 -0.28
CA GLY A 364 16.19 25.68 0.53
C GLY A 364 16.49 25.72 2.03
N ASP A 365 17.34 24.82 2.51
CA ASP A 365 17.76 24.75 3.92
C ASP A 365 19.26 24.40 4.07
N PRO A 366 20.15 25.37 3.80
CA PRO A 366 21.59 25.17 4.01
C PRO A 366 21.98 24.98 5.49
N ALA A 367 21.14 25.43 6.44
CA ALA A 367 21.43 25.31 7.87
C ALA A 367 21.32 23.87 8.35
N SER A 368 20.33 23.12 7.86
CA SER A 368 20.22 21.68 8.14
C SER A 368 21.40 20.89 7.58
N TRP A 369 21.87 21.21 6.36
CA TRP A 369 23.08 20.59 5.81
C TRP A 369 24.33 20.89 6.64
N GLN A 370 24.48 22.12 7.15
CA GLN A 370 25.58 22.46 8.05
C GLN A 370 25.55 21.58 9.32
N ARG A 371 24.38 21.41 9.95
CA ARG A 371 24.22 20.54 11.12
C ARG A 371 24.57 19.08 10.79
N LEU A 372 24.09 18.56 9.66
CA LEU A 372 24.41 17.20 9.20
C LEU A 372 25.91 16.97 9.06
N LEU A 373 26.64 17.95 8.49
CA LEU A 373 28.09 17.91 8.33
C LEU A 373 28.85 17.94 9.66
N GLU A 374 28.33 18.66 10.67
CA GLU A 374 28.97 18.83 11.98
C GLU A 374 28.85 17.62 12.90
N TYR A 375 27.81 16.78 12.77
CA TYR A 375 27.65 15.59 13.61
C TYR A 375 28.81 14.60 13.39
N ASP A 376 29.12 13.81 14.43
CA ASP A 376 30.16 12.77 14.36
C ASP A 376 29.86 11.76 13.23
N ALA A 377 30.83 11.54 12.33
CA ALA A 377 30.71 10.63 11.18
C ALA A 377 30.57 9.16 11.55
N SER A 378 30.98 8.77 12.76
CA SER A 378 30.68 7.45 13.29
C SER A 378 29.22 7.31 13.73
N LYS A 379 28.55 8.42 14.09
CA LYS A 379 27.16 8.38 14.60
C LYS A 379 26.13 8.66 13.53
N VAL A 380 26.26 9.78 12.82
CA VAL A 380 25.47 10.09 11.62
C VAL A 380 26.34 9.74 10.42
N SER A 381 26.14 8.53 9.90
CA SER A 381 27.11 7.91 8.99
C SER A 381 26.61 7.77 7.56
N VAL A 382 25.30 7.69 7.34
CA VAL A 382 24.70 7.53 6.00
C VAL A 382 23.69 8.63 5.73
N LEU A 383 23.79 9.30 4.59
CA LEU A 383 22.82 10.29 4.09
C LEU A 383 22.34 9.88 2.70
N VAL A 384 21.07 10.16 2.37
CA VAL A 384 20.51 9.89 1.02
C VAL A 384 20.39 11.19 0.23
N ALA A 385 21.02 11.24 -0.94
CA ALA A 385 20.85 12.32 -1.90
C ALA A 385 19.69 12.00 -2.86
N ASN A 386 18.71 12.89 -2.95
CA ASN A 386 17.63 12.82 -3.93
C ASN A 386 17.53 14.16 -4.66
N VAL A 387 18.15 14.27 -5.84
CA VAL A 387 18.24 15.55 -6.56
C VAL A 387 16.88 15.92 -7.14
N LEU A 388 16.26 14.96 -7.84
CA LEU A 388 14.95 15.12 -8.47
C LEU A 388 14.32 13.76 -8.79
N ASN A 389 14.00 12.98 -7.76
CA ASN A 389 13.61 11.55 -7.86
C ASN A 389 14.64 10.74 -8.66
N GLY A 390 15.91 10.98 -8.38
CA GLY A 390 17.06 10.46 -9.12
C GLY A 390 18.21 11.47 -9.22
N PRO A 391 19.21 11.19 -10.11
CA PRO A 391 20.42 12.00 -10.25
C PRO A 391 20.25 13.28 -11.07
N ASP A 392 19.12 13.43 -11.77
CA ASP A 392 18.89 14.40 -12.84
C ASP A 392 19.66 14.07 -14.14
N TYR A 393 19.55 14.90 -15.19
CA TYR A 393 20.25 14.72 -16.47
C TYR A 393 21.62 15.41 -16.52
N VAL A 394 21.83 16.42 -15.67
CA VAL A 394 23.06 17.21 -15.51
C VAL A 394 23.42 17.36 -14.05
N VAL A 395 24.69 17.65 -13.78
CA VAL A 395 25.17 17.90 -12.42
C VAL A 395 24.43 19.08 -11.80
N ASN A 396 23.75 18.85 -10.69
CA ASN A 396 23.28 19.93 -9.83
C ASN A 396 24.43 20.39 -8.92
N THR A 397 24.86 21.64 -9.08
CA THR A 397 26.05 22.16 -8.39
C THR A 397 25.88 22.27 -6.87
N ALA A 398 24.66 22.55 -6.38
CA ALA A 398 24.38 22.62 -4.96
C ALA A 398 24.44 21.22 -4.33
N TRP A 399 23.83 20.23 -4.97
CA TRP A 399 23.92 18.83 -4.56
C TRP A 399 25.36 18.29 -4.63
N LYS A 400 26.10 18.59 -5.71
CA LYS A 400 27.51 18.21 -5.82
C LYS A 400 28.35 18.76 -4.67
N SER A 401 28.11 20.03 -4.31
CA SER A 401 28.80 20.67 -3.20
C SER A 401 28.55 19.99 -1.86
N VAL A 402 27.30 19.62 -1.54
CA VAL A 402 27.02 18.91 -0.28
C VAL A 402 27.53 17.46 -0.31
N ILE A 403 27.42 16.76 -1.44
CA ILE A 403 27.96 15.41 -1.62
C ILE A 403 29.48 15.38 -1.36
N ASP A 404 30.23 16.34 -1.93
CA ASP A 404 31.68 16.44 -1.70
C ASP A 404 32.02 16.74 -0.24
N GLN A 405 31.26 17.63 0.41
CA GLN A 405 31.48 17.98 1.82
C GLN A 405 31.18 16.80 2.76
N VAL A 406 30.09 16.07 2.50
CA VAL A 406 29.71 14.88 3.28
C VAL A 406 30.79 13.79 3.16
N ALA A 407 31.24 13.52 1.93
CA ALA A 407 32.32 12.56 1.68
C ALA A 407 33.64 12.99 2.33
N ALA A 408 34.01 14.28 2.23
CA ALA A 408 35.21 14.82 2.88
C ALA A 408 35.12 14.76 4.42
N GLY A 409 33.92 14.85 4.98
CA GLY A 409 33.62 14.64 6.40
C GLY A 409 33.70 13.18 6.85
N GLY A 410 33.96 12.24 5.94
CA GLY A 410 34.10 10.81 6.24
C GLY A 410 32.78 10.07 6.41
N LYS A 411 31.67 10.66 5.96
CA LYS A 411 30.34 10.05 5.93
C LYS A 411 30.07 9.44 4.56
N THR A 412 29.11 8.53 4.49
CA THR A 412 28.64 7.91 3.23
C THR A 412 27.40 8.65 2.75
N ILE A 413 27.41 9.20 1.53
CA ILE A 413 26.21 9.73 0.88
C ILE A 413 25.83 8.85 -0.31
N ILE A 414 24.59 8.39 -0.35
CA ILE A 414 24.10 7.44 -1.36
C ILE A 414 23.00 8.05 -2.22
N GLY A 415 22.98 7.72 -3.51
CA GLY A 415 22.03 8.30 -4.47
C GLY A 415 20.71 7.53 -4.52
N TYR A 416 19.59 8.25 -4.49
CA TYR A 416 18.25 7.67 -4.63
C TYR A 416 17.99 7.11 -6.03
N VAL A 417 17.56 5.85 -6.12
CA VAL A 417 17.12 5.20 -7.35
C VAL A 417 15.74 4.59 -7.15
N ARG A 418 14.79 5.00 -8.00
CA ARG A 418 13.42 4.50 -7.97
C ARG A 418 13.32 3.13 -8.65
N THR A 419 12.88 2.10 -7.93
CA THR A 419 12.72 0.74 -8.48
C THR A 419 11.29 0.38 -8.86
N GLY A 420 10.30 1.22 -8.50
CA GLY A 420 8.93 1.09 -8.97
C GLY A 420 8.25 -0.22 -8.64
N TYR A 421 8.67 -0.88 -7.56
CA TYR A 421 8.23 -2.23 -7.19
C TYR A 421 8.37 -3.22 -8.35
N LEU A 422 9.38 -3.03 -9.22
CA LEU A 422 9.61 -3.80 -10.43
C LEU A 422 8.40 -3.87 -11.39
N GLY A 423 7.45 -2.95 -11.25
CA GLY A 423 6.19 -2.92 -12.02
C GLY A 423 5.16 -3.97 -11.63
N VAL A 424 5.39 -4.74 -10.56
CA VAL A 424 4.54 -5.89 -10.16
C VAL A 424 3.54 -5.56 -9.05
N SER A 425 3.66 -4.38 -8.44
CA SER A 425 2.71 -3.91 -7.43
C SER A 425 1.31 -3.66 -8.01
N LYS A 426 0.29 -3.54 -7.12
CA LYS A 426 -1.08 -3.18 -7.54
C LYS A 426 -1.14 -1.80 -8.20
N GLN A 427 -0.24 -0.90 -7.81
CA GLN A 427 -0.03 0.42 -8.41
C GLN A 427 0.56 0.32 -9.81
N ARG A 428 0.95 -0.88 -10.28
CA ARG A 428 1.43 -1.17 -11.63
C ARG A 428 2.33 -0.07 -12.18
N PHE A 429 3.33 0.34 -11.41
CA PHE A 429 4.20 1.40 -11.86
C PHE A 429 4.85 1.04 -13.20
N THR A 430 5.04 2.05 -14.02
CA THR A 430 5.78 1.96 -15.26
C THR A 430 7.16 2.55 -15.09
N THR A 431 8.11 2.05 -15.88
CA THR A 431 9.37 2.75 -16.12
C THR A 431 9.08 4.14 -16.69
N ARG A 432 10.06 5.05 -16.68
CA ARG A 432 9.91 6.38 -17.30
C ARG A 432 9.58 6.32 -18.80
N LEU A 433 9.82 5.16 -19.43
CA LEU A 433 9.47 4.87 -20.83
C LEU A 433 8.13 4.14 -20.98
N GLY A 434 7.34 4.02 -19.92
CA GLY A 434 5.99 3.45 -19.96
C GLY A 434 5.92 1.92 -19.98
N SER A 435 6.99 1.21 -19.59
CA SER A 435 7.02 -0.26 -19.59
C SER A 435 6.71 -0.85 -18.22
N HIS A 436 6.02 -2.00 -18.19
CA HIS A 436 5.86 -2.83 -17.00
C HIS A 436 6.80 -4.06 -17.00
N ASP A 437 7.59 -4.24 -18.05
CA ASP A 437 8.42 -5.43 -18.19
C ASP A 437 9.57 -5.40 -17.16
N LEU A 438 9.77 -6.53 -16.48
CA LEU A 438 10.81 -6.70 -15.46
C LEU A 438 12.21 -6.34 -15.99
N ALA A 439 12.49 -6.68 -17.26
CA ALA A 439 13.77 -6.37 -17.89
C ALA A 439 13.98 -4.89 -18.21
N ASP A 440 12.89 -4.16 -18.47
CA ASP A 440 12.97 -2.71 -18.67
C ASP A 440 13.16 -1.99 -17.34
N TRP A 441 12.59 -2.52 -16.25
CA TRP A 441 12.88 -2.04 -14.89
C TRP A 441 14.34 -2.26 -14.51
N ALA A 442 14.87 -3.47 -14.71
CA ALA A 442 16.29 -3.77 -14.47
C ALA A 442 17.19 -2.82 -15.27
N SER A 443 16.88 -2.65 -16.57
CA SER A 443 17.58 -1.72 -17.46
C SER A 443 17.56 -0.27 -16.96
N GLN A 444 16.41 0.23 -16.50
CA GLN A 444 16.31 1.59 -15.97
C GLN A 444 17.10 1.77 -14.67
N ILE A 445 17.01 0.80 -13.77
CA ILE A 445 17.68 0.85 -12.46
C ILE A 445 19.20 0.95 -12.65
N GLU A 446 19.78 0.11 -13.51
CA GLU A 446 21.22 0.15 -13.81
C GLU A 446 21.66 1.44 -14.49
N GLN A 447 20.83 1.97 -15.39
CA GLN A 447 21.04 3.26 -16.02
C GLN A 447 21.04 4.41 -15.00
N ASP A 448 20.16 4.37 -14.01
CA ASP A 448 20.10 5.39 -12.95
C ASP A 448 21.31 5.31 -12.02
N ILE A 449 21.76 4.10 -11.68
CA ILE A 449 23.01 3.85 -10.95
C ILE A 449 24.18 4.50 -11.71
N ASP A 450 24.34 4.15 -12.99
CA ASP A 450 25.41 4.68 -13.82
C ASP A 450 25.37 6.21 -13.90
N LYS A 451 24.16 6.77 -14.05
CA LYS A 451 23.98 8.22 -14.16
C LYS A 451 24.36 8.95 -12.87
N TRP A 452 24.05 8.38 -11.71
CA TRP A 452 24.51 8.90 -10.41
C TRP A 452 26.03 9.00 -10.34
N PHE A 453 26.75 7.92 -10.70
CA PHE A 453 28.21 7.93 -10.67
C PHE A 453 28.83 8.77 -11.79
N GLU A 454 28.19 8.87 -12.96
CA GLU A 454 28.59 9.78 -14.05
C GLU A 454 28.56 11.24 -13.59
N LEU A 455 27.47 11.67 -12.95
CA LEU A 455 27.26 13.08 -12.59
C LEU A 455 28.00 13.49 -11.30
N TYR A 456 28.04 12.62 -10.29
CA TYR A 456 28.53 12.99 -8.96
C TYR A 456 29.90 12.36 -8.61
N GLY A 457 30.38 11.43 -9.43
CA GLY A 457 31.73 10.87 -9.33
C GLY A 457 31.98 10.07 -8.05
N THR A 458 33.25 9.97 -7.66
CA THR A 458 33.71 9.11 -6.56
C THR A 458 33.34 9.61 -5.16
N SER A 459 32.84 10.84 -5.03
CA SER A 459 32.31 11.35 -3.75
C SER A 459 30.97 10.70 -3.39
N LEU A 460 30.26 10.15 -4.37
CA LEU A 460 29.08 9.34 -4.13
C LEU A 460 29.49 7.99 -3.54
N GLY A 461 28.97 7.66 -2.37
CA GLY A 461 29.34 6.49 -1.60
C GLY A 461 28.49 5.25 -1.87
N GLY A 462 27.47 5.31 -2.73
CA GLY A 462 26.56 4.19 -2.96
C GLY A 462 25.18 4.56 -3.50
N ILE A 463 24.23 3.63 -3.39
CA ILE A 463 22.88 3.72 -3.96
C ILE A 463 21.81 3.31 -2.93
N PHE A 464 20.74 4.09 -2.86
CA PHE A 464 19.51 3.80 -2.11
C PHE A 464 18.41 3.42 -3.11
N PHE A 465 18.03 2.15 -3.15
CA PHE A 465 16.97 1.62 -3.99
C PHE A 465 15.63 1.76 -3.28
N ASP A 466 14.78 2.67 -3.74
CA ASP A 466 13.46 2.90 -3.14
C ASP A 466 12.34 2.20 -3.92
N GLU A 467 11.16 2.11 -3.29
CA GLU A 467 10.00 1.37 -3.80
C GLU A 467 10.35 -0.09 -4.13
N GLY A 468 11.12 -0.73 -3.25
CA GLY A 468 11.57 -2.11 -3.39
C GLY A 468 10.41 -3.12 -3.31
N TRP A 469 10.38 -4.14 -4.17
CA TRP A 469 9.38 -5.20 -4.05
C TRP A 469 9.73 -6.15 -2.88
N PRO A 470 8.85 -6.38 -1.89
CA PRO A 470 9.20 -7.11 -0.67
C PRO A 470 9.01 -8.63 -0.75
N GLU A 471 8.40 -9.17 -1.81
CA GLU A 471 8.09 -10.59 -1.93
C GLU A 471 9.06 -11.31 -2.88
N CYS A 472 9.35 -12.59 -2.61
CA CYS A 472 10.33 -13.36 -3.39
C CYS A 472 9.94 -13.52 -4.87
N GLY A 473 8.64 -13.59 -5.15
CA GLY A 473 8.11 -13.98 -6.45
C GLY A 473 8.31 -15.47 -6.76
N PRO A 474 7.86 -15.93 -7.94
CA PRO A 474 8.06 -17.31 -8.37
C PRO A 474 9.55 -17.64 -8.47
N ASN A 475 9.99 -18.71 -7.79
CA ASN A 475 11.38 -19.17 -7.76
C ASN A 475 12.39 -18.06 -7.38
N ASN A 476 12.02 -17.15 -6.48
CA ASN A 476 12.87 -16.05 -5.99
C ASN A 476 13.31 -15.02 -7.05
N ILE A 477 12.66 -14.97 -8.21
CA ILE A 477 13.07 -14.12 -9.34
C ILE A 477 13.32 -12.65 -8.97
N TYR A 478 12.55 -12.08 -8.03
CA TYR A 478 12.70 -10.68 -7.62
C TYR A 478 13.91 -10.49 -6.70
N ALA A 479 14.08 -11.36 -5.70
CA ALA A 479 15.25 -11.33 -4.82
C ALA A 479 16.55 -11.57 -5.62
N ASP A 480 16.53 -12.53 -6.55
CA ASP A 480 17.66 -12.83 -7.45
C ASP A 480 18.01 -11.62 -8.33
N LEU A 481 17.00 -10.89 -8.82
CA LEU A 481 17.23 -9.68 -9.61
C LEU A 481 17.88 -8.57 -8.77
N TYR A 482 17.43 -8.34 -7.54
CA TYR A 482 18.06 -7.34 -6.66
C TYR A 482 19.50 -7.74 -6.30
N ALA A 483 19.76 -9.02 -6.00
CA ALA A 483 21.13 -9.51 -5.81
C ALA A 483 22.00 -9.29 -7.06
N TYR A 484 21.42 -9.47 -8.26
CA TYR A 484 22.10 -9.22 -9.52
C TYR A 484 22.46 -7.73 -9.69
N ILE A 485 21.50 -6.83 -9.46
CA ILE A 485 21.68 -5.37 -9.54
C ILE A 485 22.73 -4.89 -8.52
N ASN A 486 22.71 -5.43 -7.29
CA ASN A 486 23.72 -5.14 -6.29
C ASN A 486 25.11 -5.56 -6.77
N ASN A 487 25.25 -6.79 -7.27
CA ASN A 487 26.52 -7.28 -7.81
C ASN A 487 27.02 -6.45 -9.01
N TYR A 488 26.13 -6.02 -9.90
CA TYR A 488 26.46 -5.07 -10.98
C TYR A 488 27.01 -3.77 -10.43
N THR A 489 26.28 -3.15 -9.49
CA THR A 489 26.67 -1.89 -8.81
C THR A 489 28.06 -2.02 -8.19
N LYS A 490 28.31 -3.11 -7.47
CA LYS A 490 29.58 -3.36 -6.76
C LYS A 490 30.75 -3.64 -7.70
N ARG A 491 30.53 -4.34 -8.82
CA ARG A 491 31.56 -4.59 -9.84
C ARG A 491 31.99 -3.30 -10.53
N LYS A 492 31.02 -2.45 -10.87
CA LYS A 492 31.27 -1.19 -11.59
C LYS A 492 31.76 -0.07 -10.67
N HIS A 493 31.30 -0.08 -9.42
CA HIS A 493 31.62 0.89 -8.39
C HIS A 493 32.07 0.19 -7.09
N PRO A 494 33.32 -0.31 -7.04
CA PRO A 494 33.84 -0.97 -5.86
C PRO A 494 33.76 -0.06 -4.62
N GLY A 495 33.21 -0.59 -3.53
CA GLY A 495 33.01 0.16 -2.29
C GLY A 495 31.69 0.93 -2.21
N ALA A 496 30.84 0.88 -3.24
CA ALA A 496 29.48 1.43 -3.16
C ALA A 496 28.67 0.73 -2.06
N PHE A 497 28.02 1.48 -1.17
CA PHE A 497 27.09 0.98 -0.18
C PHE A 497 25.67 0.87 -0.77
N THR A 498 24.98 -0.25 -0.59
CA THR A 498 23.65 -0.48 -1.18
C THR A 498 22.56 -0.71 -0.14
N VAL A 499 21.46 0.01 -0.28
CA VAL A 499 20.28 -0.11 0.59
C VAL A 499 19.05 -0.39 -0.25
N LEU A 500 18.24 -1.38 0.11
CA LEU A 500 16.92 -1.59 -0.49
C LEU A 500 15.81 -1.23 0.49
N ASN A 501 14.95 -0.29 0.07
CA ASN A 501 13.79 0.16 0.82
C ASN A 501 12.47 -0.26 0.13
N PRO A 502 11.74 -1.24 0.68
CA PRO A 502 10.39 -1.58 0.23
C PRO A 502 9.27 -0.77 0.89
N GLY A 503 9.57 0.07 1.89
CA GLY A 503 8.57 0.79 2.69
C GLY A 503 7.68 -0.11 3.55
N SER A 504 8.08 -1.37 3.76
CA SER A 504 7.31 -2.39 4.48
C SER A 504 8.21 -3.54 4.97
N ALA A 505 7.64 -4.54 5.63
CA ALA A 505 8.40 -5.75 5.98
C ALA A 505 8.83 -6.51 4.72
N ILE A 506 10.07 -7.02 4.73
CA ILE A 506 10.66 -7.74 3.59
C ILE A 506 10.76 -9.25 3.86
N ALA A 507 10.54 -10.06 2.81
CA ALA A 507 10.64 -11.51 2.92
C ALA A 507 12.11 -11.98 3.12
N GLN A 508 12.28 -13.10 3.82
CA GLN A 508 13.62 -13.63 4.15
C GLN A 508 14.49 -13.96 2.93
N CYS A 509 13.91 -14.30 1.77
CA CYS A 509 14.69 -14.57 0.55
C CYS A 509 15.55 -13.39 0.06
N PHE A 510 15.33 -12.19 0.60
CA PHE A 510 16.16 -11.01 0.33
C PHE A 510 17.41 -10.92 1.20
N GLU A 511 17.57 -11.81 2.17
CA GLU A 511 18.82 -11.96 2.93
C GLU A 511 20.00 -12.04 1.95
N ASP A 512 21.07 -11.29 2.24
CA ASP A 512 22.28 -11.16 1.40
C ASP A 512 22.10 -10.53 0.00
N THR A 513 20.92 -9.98 -0.35
CA THR A 513 20.73 -9.31 -1.65
C THR A 513 21.37 -7.93 -1.72
N MET A 514 21.51 -7.24 -0.58
CA MET A 514 22.02 -5.86 -0.43
C MET A 514 22.89 -5.74 0.83
N ASP A 515 23.68 -4.68 0.97
CA ASP A 515 24.40 -4.44 2.23
C ASP A 515 23.45 -4.15 3.40
N THR A 516 22.32 -3.53 3.11
CA THR A 516 21.28 -3.21 4.11
C THR A 516 19.89 -3.30 3.49
N LEU A 517 18.97 -3.88 4.26
CA LEU A 517 17.54 -3.90 3.94
C LEU A 517 16.82 -3.00 4.94
N LEU A 518 16.00 -2.07 4.45
CA LEU A 518 15.10 -1.30 5.29
C LEU A 518 13.87 -2.16 5.57
N THR A 519 13.73 -2.65 6.81
CA THR A 519 12.70 -3.64 7.16
C THR A 519 11.49 -3.06 7.89
N PHE A 520 11.52 -1.76 8.19
CA PHE A 520 10.46 -1.03 8.87
C PHE A 520 10.50 0.46 8.51
N GLU A 521 9.41 0.97 7.94
CA GLU A 521 9.17 2.39 7.66
C GLU A 521 7.71 2.70 8.02
N SER A 522 7.47 3.42 9.12
CA SER A 522 6.10 3.74 9.54
C SER A 522 6.05 4.86 10.57
N SER A 523 4.87 5.48 10.72
CA SER A 523 4.60 6.42 11.80
C SER A 523 4.53 5.70 13.15
N PHE A 524 5.23 6.23 14.15
CA PHE A 524 5.10 5.74 15.52
C PHE A 524 4.00 6.52 16.25
N GLU A 525 2.74 6.08 16.11
CA GLU A 525 1.60 6.69 16.82
C GLU A 525 1.82 6.57 18.33
N ASN A 526 2.18 7.71 18.95
CA ASN A 526 2.42 8.01 20.39
C ASN A 526 3.85 8.40 20.83
N LEU A 527 4.86 8.52 19.95
CA LEU A 527 6.25 8.85 20.37
C LEU A 527 6.90 10.09 19.72
N TYR A 528 6.14 11.13 19.37
CA TYR A 528 6.71 12.42 18.91
C TYR A 528 7.42 13.24 19.99
N LYS A 529 7.70 12.66 21.16
CA LYS A 529 8.34 13.37 22.26
C LYS A 529 9.81 12.96 22.38
N GLN A 530 10.68 13.97 22.45
CA GLN A 530 12.13 13.83 22.57
C GLN A 530 12.57 12.83 23.66
N ASP A 531 11.78 12.65 24.73
CA ASP A 531 12.08 11.75 25.86
C ASP A 531 12.05 10.26 25.49
N GLN A 532 11.60 9.90 24.29
CA GLN A 532 11.39 8.51 23.87
C GLN A 532 12.38 8.05 22.81
N VAL A 533 13.17 8.96 22.24
CA VAL A 533 14.21 8.70 21.23
C VAL A 533 15.20 7.62 21.72
N ALA A 534 15.63 7.69 22.98
CA ALA A 534 16.54 6.71 23.55
C ALA A 534 15.91 5.30 23.67
N ALA A 535 14.61 5.23 23.99
CA ALA A 535 13.89 3.96 24.09
C ALA A 535 13.69 3.33 22.70
N VAL A 536 13.37 4.14 21.68
CA VAL A 536 13.24 3.69 20.29
C VAL A 536 14.57 3.16 19.76
N ALA A 537 15.67 3.89 19.96
CA ALA A 537 17.00 3.41 19.56
C ALA A 537 17.39 2.09 20.25
N ALA A 538 17.09 1.96 21.56
CA ALA A 538 17.34 0.71 22.29
C ALA A 538 16.47 -0.44 21.74
N LEU A 539 15.19 -0.19 21.45
CA LEU A 539 14.30 -1.18 20.85
C LEU A 539 14.81 -1.62 19.47
N ALA A 540 15.18 -0.67 18.62
CA ALA A 540 15.77 -0.94 17.31
C ALA A 540 17.05 -1.80 17.46
N LEU A 541 17.89 -1.50 18.46
CA LEU A 541 19.11 -2.29 18.73
C LEU A 541 18.78 -3.72 19.15
N THR A 542 17.77 -3.91 20.01
CA THR A 542 17.33 -5.26 20.44
C THR A 542 16.71 -6.06 19.29
N ARG A 543 16.23 -5.38 18.25
CA ARG A 543 15.75 -5.97 16.99
C ARG A 543 16.84 -6.06 15.92
N HIS A 544 18.10 -5.86 16.31
CA HIS A 544 19.28 -5.95 15.44
C HIS A 544 19.32 -4.93 14.29
N ALA A 545 18.60 -3.80 14.40
CA ALA A 545 18.70 -2.71 13.43
C ALA A 545 20.02 -1.95 13.62
N GLY A 546 20.91 -2.07 12.63
CA GLY A 546 22.21 -1.39 12.60
C GLY A 546 22.16 0.07 12.14
N LEU A 547 21.17 0.42 11.32
CA LEU A 547 20.88 1.79 10.90
C LEU A 547 19.44 2.15 11.33
N LEU A 548 19.23 3.38 11.76
CA LEU A 548 17.90 3.91 12.02
C LEU A 548 17.79 5.40 11.70
N GLU A 549 16.58 5.80 11.34
CA GLU A 549 16.15 7.18 11.25
C GLU A 549 15.00 7.39 12.24
N MET A 550 14.99 8.54 12.92
CA MET A 550 13.90 8.96 13.79
C MET A 550 13.71 10.45 13.58
N THR A 551 12.47 10.88 13.38
CA THR A 551 12.12 12.28 13.11
C THR A 551 10.87 12.67 13.88
N ASP A 552 10.80 13.94 14.27
CA ASP A 552 9.61 14.61 14.82
C ASP A 552 8.81 15.38 13.77
N ASP A 553 9.21 15.29 12.51
CA ASP A 553 8.49 15.87 11.38
C ASP A 553 7.16 15.14 11.12
N ASP A 554 6.20 15.85 10.55
CA ASP A 554 4.85 15.35 10.29
C ASP A 554 4.58 15.06 8.80
N ASN A 555 3.51 14.30 8.55
CA ASN A 555 3.07 13.99 7.19
C ASN A 555 2.64 15.28 6.47
N PRO A 556 2.84 15.40 5.14
CA PRO A 556 2.91 14.29 4.18
C PRO A 556 4.32 13.84 3.75
N ASN A 557 5.40 14.51 4.17
CA ASN A 557 6.76 14.16 3.75
C ASN A 557 7.77 14.40 4.88
N PRO A 558 7.99 13.43 5.78
CA PRO A 558 8.82 13.60 6.97
C PRO A 558 10.33 13.65 6.70
N TYR A 559 10.73 13.70 5.42
CA TYR A 559 12.11 13.58 4.93
C TYR A 559 12.66 14.87 4.31
N ASP A 560 11.83 15.92 4.17
CA ASP A 560 12.22 17.19 3.55
C ASP A 560 12.68 18.26 4.55
N THR A 561 12.57 17.99 5.85
CA THR A 561 13.19 18.80 6.90
C THR A 561 14.03 17.97 7.86
N LEU A 562 14.95 18.64 8.57
CA LEU A 562 15.71 18.01 9.66
C LEU A 562 15.10 18.40 11.00
N SER A 563 14.81 17.39 11.83
CA SER A 563 14.41 17.58 13.23
C SER A 563 15.23 18.63 13.96
N ASN A 564 14.60 19.29 14.93
CA ASN A 564 15.25 20.34 15.70
C ASN A 564 16.52 19.84 16.44
N SER A 565 17.38 20.77 16.87
CA SER A 565 18.69 20.44 17.48
C SER A 565 18.58 19.55 18.72
N ALA A 566 17.58 19.78 19.58
CA ALA A 566 17.42 19.00 20.79
C ALA A 566 17.02 17.53 20.48
N TYR A 567 16.16 17.34 19.49
CA TYR A 567 15.77 16.00 19.02
C TYR A 567 16.95 15.26 18.39
N MET A 568 17.68 15.91 17.48
CA MET A 568 18.84 15.30 16.84
C MET A 568 19.97 14.97 17.83
N GLU A 569 20.23 15.84 18.81
CA GLU A 569 21.17 15.53 19.88
C GLU A 569 20.75 14.31 20.70
N ALA A 570 19.45 14.16 21.00
CA ALA A 570 18.93 12.99 21.69
C ALA A 570 19.15 11.71 20.86
N ALA A 571 18.90 11.76 19.55
CA ALA A 571 19.11 10.63 18.64
C ALA A 571 20.60 10.25 18.56
N VAL A 572 21.47 11.24 18.32
CA VAL A 572 22.92 11.05 18.22
C VAL A 572 23.50 10.49 19.52
N ASN A 573 22.98 10.91 20.68
CA ASN A 573 23.41 10.40 21.98
C ASN A 573 22.87 9.00 22.30
N ALA A 574 21.77 8.58 21.66
CA ALA A 574 21.19 7.26 21.87
C ALA A 574 22.01 6.15 21.16
N VAL A 575 22.62 6.46 20.03
CA VAL A 575 23.44 5.50 19.28
C VAL A 575 24.91 5.53 19.69
N ALA A 576 25.61 4.42 19.54
CA ALA A 576 27.05 4.34 19.82
C ALA A 576 27.94 4.74 18.66
N GLY A 577 27.44 4.62 17.44
CA GLY A 577 28.20 4.82 16.23
C GLY A 577 28.96 3.58 15.75
N GLY A 578 29.52 3.70 14.54
CA GLY A 578 30.13 2.64 13.78
C GLY A 578 30.47 3.12 12.36
N LYS A 579 30.50 2.17 11.42
CA LYS A 579 30.55 2.43 9.98
C LYS A 579 29.55 1.51 9.28
N PRO A 580 28.95 1.92 8.15
CA PRO A 580 28.10 1.01 7.37
C PRO A 580 28.93 -0.20 6.95
N HIS A 581 28.33 -1.39 7.07
CA HIS A 581 28.97 -2.62 6.65
C HIS A 581 28.82 -2.73 5.14
N ILE A 582 29.93 -2.63 4.40
CA ILE A 582 29.95 -2.70 2.95
C ILE A 582 30.52 -4.06 2.58
N THR A 583 29.71 -4.90 1.96
CA THR A 583 30.17 -6.17 1.39
C THR A 583 30.94 -5.91 0.10
N SER A 584 32.03 -6.66 -0.09
CA SER A 584 32.64 -6.79 -1.41
C SER A 584 31.66 -7.50 -2.34
N PRO A 585 31.71 -7.25 -3.66
CA PRO A 585 30.97 -8.08 -4.60
C PRO A 585 31.27 -9.55 -4.31
N ALA A 586 30.26 -10.41 -4.38
CA ALA A 586 30.48 -11.85 -4.27
C ALA A 586 31.59 -12.23 -5.26
N GLU A 587 32.66 -12.87 -4.79
CA GLU A 587 33.69 -13.38 -5.68
C GLU A 587 32.99 -14.31 -6.67
N ALA A 588 33.06 -13.98 -7.96
CA ALA A 588 32.59 -14.88 -9.00
C ALA A 588 33.29 -16.23 -8.75
N ILE A 589 32.52 -17.24 -8.34
CA ILE A 589 33.06 -18.49 -7.83
C ILE A 589 34.12 -19.00 -8.81
N GLY A 590 35.36 -19.02 -8.30
CA GLY A 590 36.54 -19.28 -9.11
C GLY A 590 36.58 -20.70 -9.68
N SER A 591 37.06 -20.78 -10.91
CA SER A 591 37.54 -21.95 -11.65
C SER A 591 36.50 -23.00 -12.09
N GLN A 592 36.23 -22.99 -13.40
CA GLN A 592 35.46 -23.95 -14.20
C GLN A 592 33.96 -23.70 -14.39
N VAL A 593 33.61 -22.54 -14.98
CA VAL A 593 32.45 -22.48 -15.88
C VAL A 593 32.84 -21.66 -17.11
N HIS A 594 33.02 -22.36 -18.24
CA HIS A 594 33.15 -21.75 -19.56
C HIS A 594 31.78 -21.82 -20.24
N VAL A 595 31.04 -20.72 -20.25
CA VAL A 595 29.92 -20.57 -21.19
C VAL A 595 30.50 -19.96 -22.46
N ALA A 596 30.32 -20.62 -23.60
CA ALA A 596 30.75 -20.10 -24.89
C ALA A 596 29.51 -19.93 -25.76
N GLY A 597 29.00 -18.70 -25.87
CA GLY A 597 27.89 -18.38 -26.75
C GLY A 597 27.61 -16.88 -26.83
N ILE A 598 27.21 -16.40 -28.00
CA ILE A 598 26.65 -15.07 -28.21
C ILE A 598 25.23 -15.29 -28.71
N PRO A 599 24.23 -14.52 -28.27
CA PRO A 599 22.92 -14.57 -28.89
C PRO A 599 23.04 -14.17 -30.36
N SER A 600 23.04 -15.17 -31.26
CA SER A 600 23.31 -14.96 -32.69
C SER A 600 22.21 -14.14 -33.40
N ASP A 601 21.06 -14.03 -32.74
CA ASP A 601 19.82 -13.42 -33.19
C ASP A 601 19.51 -12.10 -32.49
N SER A 602 20.45 -11.51 -31.74
CA SER A 602 20.28 -10.18 -31.14
C SER A 602 19.79 -9.19 -32.20
N VAL A 603 18.71 -8.47 -31.90
CA VAL A 603 18.03 -7.57 -32.84
C VAL A 603 17.50 -6.33 -32.13
N VAL A 604 17.43 -5.22 -32.88
CA VAL A 604 16.68 -4.04 -32.48
C VAL A 604 15.19 -4.31 -32.72
N SER A 605 14.41 -4.49 -31.66
CA SER A 605 12.97 -4.75 -31.76
C SER A 605 12.16 -3.46 -31.95
N SER A 606 12.63 -2.36 -31.40
CA SER A 606 12.05 -1.02 -31.59
C SER A 606 13.08 0.06 -31.29
N SER A 607 12.84 1.24 -31.88
CA SER A 607 13.58 2.46 -31.59
C SER A 607 12.60 3.60 -31.43
N ASP A 608 12.92 4.50 -30.50
CA ASP A 608 12.12 5.70 -30.26
C ASP A 608 12.96 6.97 -30.13
N TYR A 609 12.37 8.09 -29.68
CA TYR A 609 13.05 9.38 -29.59
C TYR A 609 14.29 9.34 -28.71
N SER A 610 14.25 8.65 -27.57
CA SER A 610 15.39 8.62 -26.63
C SER A 610 15.73 7.22 -26.14
N SER A 611 15.28 6.19 -26.87
CA SER A 611 15.46 4.81 -26.45
C SER A 611 15.55 3.83 -27.62
N VAL A 612 16.18 2.69 -27.36
CA VAL A 612 16.28 1.55 -28.28
C VAL A 612 16.00 0.28 -27.48
N THR A 613 15.07 -0.53 -27.97
CA THR A 613 14.81 -1.85 -27.39
C THR A 613 15.55 -2.93 -28.18
N LEU A 614 16.27 -3.76 -27.44
CA LEU A 614 16.95 -4.94 -27.95
C LEU A 614 16.24 -6.21 -27.46
N GLY A 615 16.24 -7.25 -28.31
CA GLY A 615 15.77 -8.59 -27.94
C GLY A 615 16.70 -9.66 -28.48
N TRP A 616 16.78 -10.80 -27.78
CA TRP A 616 17.61 -11.94 -28.17
C TRP A 616 17.07 -13.26 -27.62
N SER A 617 17.52 -14.38 -28.20
CA SER A 617 17.21 -15.71 -27.65
C SER A 617 18.08 -16.03 -26.44
N ALA A 618 17.51 -16.76 -25.49
CA ALA A 618 18.27 -17.27 -24.36
C ALA A 618 19.37 -18.23 -24.84
N VAL A 619 20.56 -18.09 -24.25
CA VAL A 619 21.71 -18.96 -24.49
C VAL A 619 21.80 -19.96 -23.33
N GLY A 620 21.87 -21.25 -23.65
CA GLY A 620 22.00 -22.31 -22.64
C GLY A 620 23.22 -22.09 -21.75
N ASP A 621 23.07 -22.36 -20.45
CA ASP A 621 24.09 -22.21 -19.40
C ASP A 621 24.62 -20.79 -19.17
N ALA A 622 24.08 -19.76 -19.84
CA ALA A 622 24.49 -18.37 -19.60
C ALA A 622 24.25 -17.94 -18.15
N LEU A 623 25.21 -17.21 -17.58
CA LEU A 623 25.11 -16.62 -16.25
C LEU A 623 24.44 -15.23 -16.27
N GLY A 624 24.20 -14.69 -17.46
CA GLY A 624 23.62 -13.37 -17.70
C GLY A 624 24.02 -12.82 -19.08
N TYR A 625 23.61 -11.59 -19.36
CA TYR A 625 23.90 -10.90 -20.61
C TYR A 625 24.43 -9.49 -20.33
N ALA A 626 25.56 -9.12 -20.91
CA ALA A 626 26.08 -7.77 -20.90
C ALA A 626 25.74 -7.07 -22.22
N VAL A 627 25.16 -5.86 -22.14
CA VAL A 627 24.84 -5.03 -23.30
C VAL A 627 25.88 -3.94 -23.44
N TYR A 628 26.43 -3.81 -24.63
CA TYR A 628 27.41 -2.80 -24.99
C TYR A 628 26.79 -1.81 -25.97
N MET A 629 26.99 -0.52 -25.72
CA MET A 629 26.66 0.58 -26.63
C MET A 629 27.94 1.29 -27.04
N ASN A 630 28.22 1.34 -28.34
CA ASN A 630 29.44 1.91 -28.92
C ASN A 630 30.72 1.38 -28.25
N GLY A 631 30.74 0.09 -27.90
CA GLY A 631 31.88 -0.58 -27.26
C GLY A 631 31.97 -0.41 -25.74
N THR A 632 31.07 0.32 -25.10
CA THR A 632 31.01 0.50 -23.64
C THR A 632 29.90 -0.36 -23.04
N GLN A 633 30.18 -1.14 -21.98
CA GLN A 633 29.15 -1.89 -21.28
C GLN A 633 28.22 -0.93 -20.53
N ILE A 634 26.92 -1.00 -20.84
CA ILE A 634 25.89 -0.12 -20.29
C ILE A 634 24.86 -0.87 -19.44
N LEU A 635 24.79 -2.20 -19.56
CA LEU A 635 23.93 -3.04 -18.74
C LEU A 635 24.55 -4.42 -18.52
N GLU A 636 24.12 -5.07 -17.46
CA GLU A 636 24.33 -6.48 -17.19
C GLU A 636 22.99 -7.08 -16.71
N LEU A 637 22.46 -8.13 -17.31
CA LEU A 637 21.14 -8.67 -16.97
C LEU A 637 21.21 -10.16 -16.59
N PRO A 638 20.41 -10.63 -15.62
CA PRO A 638 20.34 -12.05 -15.29
C PRO A 638 19.87 -12.89 -16.50
N PRO A 639 20.18 -14.19 -16.51
CA PRO A 639 19.96 -15.04 -17.69
C PRO A 639 18.48 -15.31 -17.99
N SER A 640 17.60 -15.03 -17.03
CA SER A 640 16.14 -15.05 -17.18
C SER A 640 15.60 -13.90 -18.02
N LEU A 641 16.38 -12.85 -18.27
CA LEU A 641 15.97 -11.65 -18.99
C LEU A 641 16.68 -11.58 -20.35
N ASN A 642 15.92 -11.57 -21.43
CA ASN A 642 16.41 -11.67 -22.81
C ASN A 642 15.95 -10.51 -23.71
N ARG A 643 15.64 -9.38 -23.08
CA ARG A 643 15.20 -8.13 -23.69
C ARG A 643 15.70 -6.98 -22.82
N ALA A 644 15.96 -5.82 -23.41
CA ALA A 644 16.23 -4.59 -22.67
C ALA A 644 15.86 -3.35 -23.47
N THR A 645 15.18 -2.40 -22.83
CA THR A 645 15.02 -1.04 -23.37
C THR A 645 16.11 -0.12 -22.82
N ILE A 646 17.03 0.28 -23.69
CA ILE A 646 18.09 1.24 -23.38
C ILE A 646 17.52 2.64 -23.53
N GLY A 647 17.56 3.45 -22.48
CA GLY A 647 17.07 4.84 -22.45
C GLY A 647 18.21 5.86 -22.43
N MET A 648 17.86 7.11 -22.15
CA MET A 648 18.80 8.25 -22.04
C MET A 648 19.73 8.43 -23.26
N ILE A 649 19.25 8.02 -24.44
CA ILE A 649 19.96 8.24 -25.71
C ILE A 649 19.50 9.59 -26.27
N GLU A 650 20.45 10.40 -26.73
CA GLU A 650 20.14 11.68 -27.36
C GLU A 650 19.23 11.49 -28.59
N PRO A 651 18.14 12.26 -28.75
CA PRO A 651 17.29 12.16 -29.91
C PRO A 651 17.97 12.47 -31.24
N GLY A 652 17.57 11.76 -32.30
CA GLY A 652 18.18 11.87 -33.63
C GLY A 652 19.59 11.27 -33.76
N THR A 653 20.04 10.49 -32.78
CA THR A 653 21.34 9.80 -32.85
C THR A 653 21.29 8.68 -33.87
N ALA A 654 22.16 8.74 -34.88
CA ALA A 654 22.28 7.73 -35.93
C ALA A 654 23.45 6.78 -35.69
N SER A 655 23.36 5.57 -36.25
CA SER A 655 24.47 4.60 -36.32
C SER A 655 25.01 4.16 -34.95
N ILE A 656 24.12 4.01 -33.97
CA ILE A 656 24.46 3.48 -32.64
C ILE A 656 24.77 1.98 -32.79
N ALA A 657 25.96 1.57 -32.38
CA ALA A 657 26.35 0.17 -32.41
C ALA A 657 26.02 -0.49 -31.06
N PHE A 658 25.19 -1.54 -31.09
CA PHE A 658 24.92 -2.38 -29.93
C PHE A 658 25.54 -3.77 -30.09
N GLU A 659 25.95 -4.37 -28.98
CA GLU A 659 26.35 -5.77 -28.91
C GLU A 659 25.77 -6.38 -27.63
N VAL A 660 25.22 -7.59 -27.73
CA VAL A 660 24.82 -8.39 -26.57
C VAL A 660 25.81 -9.53 -26.44
N ARG A 661 26.41 -9.66 -25.25
CA ARG A 661 27.39 -10.70 -24.94
C ARG A 661 26.91 -11.49 -23.73
N THR A 662 27.26 -12.78 -23.63
CA THR A 662 27.00 -13.53 -22.39
C THR A 662 28.01 -13.12 -21.31
N VAL A 663 27.57 -13.08 -20.05
CA VAL A 663 28.41 -12.82 -18.88
C VAL A 663 29.15 -14.10 -18.49
N LEU A 664 30.46 -13.99 -18.25
CA LEU A 664 31.34 -15.11 -17.86
C LEU A 664 32.03 -14.83 -16.52
N ALA A 665 32.22 -15.88 -15.72
CA ALA A 665 32.90 -15.79 -14.43
C ALA A 665 34.43 -15.56 -14.55
N SER A 666 35.04 -15.65 -15.75
CA SER A 666 36.44 -15.29 -15.99
C SER A 666 36.69 -14.90 -17.46
N GLY A 667 37.68 -14.02 -17.66
CA GLY A 667 37.80 -13.08 -18.80
C GLY A 667 38.28 -13.60 -20.15
N ASP A 668 37.77 -14.73 -20.65
CA ASP A 668 38.05 -15.17 -22.02
C ASP A 668 36.91 -14.87 -23.01
N ARG A 669 37.31 -14.40 -24.19
CA ARG A 669 36.46 -13.86 -25.26
C ARG A 669 35.54 -14.94 -25.83
N GLY A 670 34.27 -14.95 -25.40
CA GLY A 670 33.21 -15.68 -26.08
C GLY A 670 32.90 -15.05 -27.43
N GLY A 671 33.32 -15.70 -28.53
CA GLY A 671 32.89 -15.47 -29.92
C GLY A 671 33.15 -14.08 -30.54
N SER A 672 32.91 -13.93 -31.84
CA SER A 672 32.89 -12.63 -32.53
C SER A 672 31.53 -11.97 -32.32
N PRO A 673 31.41 -10.86 -31.56
CA PRO A 673 30.13 -10.21 -31.30
C PRO A 673 29.46 -9.75 -32.59
N ARG A 674 28.14 -9.98 -32.68
CA ARG A 674 27.31 -9.41 -33.74
C ARG A 674 26.97 -7.99 -33.33
N SER A 675 27.65 -7.02 -33.93
CA SER A 675 27.21 -5.63 -33.84
C SER A 675 25.89 -5.46 -34.60
N ILE A 676 24.90 -4.88 -33.92
CA ILE A 676 23.62 -4.43 -34.50
C ILE A 676 23.55 -2.91 -34.44
N SER A 677 23.14 -2.29 -35.54
CA SER A 677 23.02 -0.83 -35.63
C SER A 677 21.59 -0.40 -35.32
N ALA A 678 21.44 0.69 -34.56
CA ALA A 678 20.18 1.36 -34.32
C ALA A 678 20.32 2.87 -34.54
N SER A 679 19.17 3.56 -34.60
CA SER A 679 19.09 5.02 -34.55
C SER A 679 17.89 5.42 -33.69
N THR A 680 17.93 6.58 -33.04
CA THR A 680 16.78 7.19 -32.37
C THR A 680 16.05 8.15 -33.31
N LYS A 681 14.77 8.42 -33.04
CA LYS A 681 13.95 9.36 -33.84
C LYS A 681 14.38 10.80 -33.57
N GLU A 682 14.34 11.65 -34.59
CA GLU A 682 14.49 13.10 -34.41
C GLU A 682 13.26 13.71 -33.74
N LEU A 683 13.46 14.65 -32.82
CA LEU A 683 12.36 15.39 -32.22
C LEU A 683 11.69 16.33 -33.25
N PRO A 684 10.37 16.55 -33.15
CA PRO A 684 9.70 17.61 -33.90
C PRO A 684 10.24 18.99 -33.52
N LYS A 685 10.01 19.99 -34.38
CA LYS A 685 10.50 21.38 -34.19
C LYS A 685 10.13 22.01 -32.84
N ASN A 686 9.01 21.59 -32.27
CA ASN A 686 8.49 22.13 -31.00
C ASN A 686 9.19 21.50 -29.77
N GLY A 687 10.12 20.57 -30.00
CA GLY A 687 10.93 19.93 -28.96
C GLY A 687 10.27 18.67 -28.41
N THR A 688 10.44 18.46 -27.11
CA THR A 688 10.03 17.23 -26.41
C THR A 688 8.55 17.15 -26.08
N MET A 689 7.78 18.22 -26.28
CA MET A 689 6.35 18.28 -25.95
C MET A 689 5.55 18.84 -27.13
N THR A 690 4.46 18.16 -27.49
CA THR A 690 3.62 18.51 -28.64
C THR A 690 2.13 18.23 -28.37
N ASN A 691 1.26 18.54 -29.35
CA ASN A 691 -0.18 18.23 -29.29
C ASN A 691 -0.86 18.69 -28.00
N ILE A 692 -0.53 19.91 -27.58
CA ILE A 692 -1.03 20.51 -26.34
C ILE A 692 -2.38 21.15 -26.60
N SER A 693 -3.37 20.79 -25.78
CA SER A 693 -4.72 21.35 -25.85
C SER A 693 -5.44 21.21 -24.51
N PHE A 694 -6.58 21.90 -24.40
CA PHE A 694 -7.51 21.71 -23.31
C PHE A 694 -8.96 21.75 -23.82
N GLU A 695 -9.84 21.06 -23.11
CA GLU A 695 -11.28 21.05 -23.38
C GLU A 695 -12.06 21.18 -22.07
N ARG A 696 -13.05 22.09 -22.03
CA ARG A 696 -13.88 22.30 -20.85
C ARG A 696 -15.13 21.41 -20.92
N ASN A 697 -15.36 20.66 -19.87
CA ASN A 697 -16.49 19.74 -19.70
C ASN A 697 -17.26 20.10 -18.41
N GLY A 698 -18.15 21.08 -18.51
CA GLY A 698 -18.90 21.59 -17.35
C GLY A 698 -17.99 22.19 -16.29
N ASP A 699 -17.92 21.51 -15.14
CA ASP A 699 -17.17 21.89 -13.94
C ASP A 699 -15.75 21.29 -13.89
N SER A 700 -15.31 20.62 -14.96
CA SER A 700 -13.94 20.15 -15.12
C SER A 700 -13.32 20.63 -16.44
N VAL A 701 -11.99 20.60 -16.50
CA VAL A 701 -11.20 20.84 -17.72
C VAL A 701 -10.26 19.67 -17.92
N THR A 702 -10.24 19.14 -19.14
CA THR A 702 -9.30 18.11 -19.55
C THR A 702 -8.16 18.78 -20.30
N TYR A 703 -6.92 18.63 -19.82
CA TYR A 703 -5.71 19.06 -20.51
C TYR A 703 -5.00 17.84 -21.10
N THR A 704 -4.41 17.99 -22.27
CA THR A 704 -3.67 16.91 -22.94
C THR A 704 -2.35 17.43 -23.50
N ALA A 705 -1.30 16.59 -23.46
CA ALA A 705 -0.03 16.85 -24.13
C ALA A 705 0.70 15.54 -24.46
N ASP A 706 1.36 15.51 -25.62
CA ASP A 706 2.29 14.44 -25.96
C ASP A 706 3.69 14.78 -25.45
N VAL A 707 4.24 13.93 -24.58
CA VAL A 707 5.58 14.07 -24.00
C VAL A 707 6.48 12.97 -24.58
N LEU A 708 7.43 13.37 -25.44
CA LEU A 708 8.15 12.46 -26.35
C LEU A 708 9.43 11.85 -25.77
N VAL A 709 9.90 12.36 -24.63
CA VAL A 709 11.08 11.86 -23.91
C VAL A 709 10.73 11.72 -22.43
N PRO A 710 11.38 10.79 -21.70
CA PRO A 710 11.10 10.58 -20.29
C PRO A 710 11.53 11.78 -19.44
N TYR A 711 10.68 12.14 -18.47
CA TYR A 711 11.01 13.07 -17.40
C TYR A 711 10.85 12.40 -16.03
N ALA A 712 11.50 12.93 -14.98
CA ALA A 712 11.19 12.53 -13.61
C ALA A 712 9.79 13.01 -13.19
N PHE A 713 9.45 14.24 -13.61
CA PHE A 713 8.17 14.88 -13.36
C PHE A 713 7.59 15.45 -14.65
N VAL A 714 6.29 15.20 -14.86
CA VAL A 714 5.47 15.92 -15.83
C VAL A 714 4.35 16.59 -15.04
N ARG A 715 4.41 17.92 -14.92
CA ARG A 715 3.49 18.71 -14.09
C ARG A 715 2.58 19.57 -14.96
N LEU A 716 1.35 19.73 -14.50
CA LEU A 716 0.43 20.74 -15.02
C LEU A 716 0.27 21.84 -13.96
N PHE A 717 0.66 23.05 -14.32
CA PHE A 717 0.39 24.24 -13.52
C PHE A 717 -0.73 25.04 -14.15
N LEU A 718 -1.56 25.67 -13.32
CA LEU A 718 -2.71 26.44 -13.77
C LEU A 718 -2.68 27.83 -13.14
N GLY A 719 -2.89 28.84 -13.96
CA GLY A 719 -3.02 30.23 -13.56
C GLY A 719 -4.48 30.66 -13.41
N VAL A 720 -4.61 31.89 -12.94
CA VAL A 720 -5.87 32.63 -12.91
C VAL A 720 -5.84 33.71 -13.99
N LYS A 721 -7.01 34.24 -14.32
CA LYS A 721 -7.13 35.34 -15.28
C LYS A 721 -6.22 36.52 -14.90
N ASP A 722 -5.54 37.08 -15.90
CA ASP A 722 -4.61 38.21 -15.75
C ASP A 722 -5.14 39.31 -14.80
N VAL A 723 -4.48 39.42 -13.64
CA VAL A 723 -4.57 40.56 -12.73
C VAL A 723 -3.37 41.46 -13.04
N GLY A 724 -3.58 42.76 -13.28
CA GLY A 724 -2.59 43.65 -13.92
C GLY A 724 -1.15 43.62 -13.36
N MET A 725 -0.19 44.20 -14.10
CA MET A 725 1.23 44.12 -13.75
C MET A 725 1.55 44.54 -12.30
N GLY A 726 2.36 43.75 -11.62
CA GLY A 726 2.90 44.01 -10.28
C GLY A 726 2.03 43.51 -9.12
N ILE A 727 0.82 43.01 -9.38
CA ILE A 727 -0.08 42.48 -8.35
C ILE A 727 -0.35 40.98 -8.48
N ALA A 728 0.24 40.30 -9.47
CA ALA A 728 0.09 38.86 -9.62
C ALA A 728 0.69 38.12 -8.42
N HIS A 729 -0.11 37.25 -7.82
CA HIS A 729 0.26 36.36 -6.71
C HIS A 729 0.32 34.94 -7.26
N GLY A 730 1.36 34.17 -6.93
CA GLY A 730 1.51 32.80 -7.42
C GLY A 730 2.97 32.38 -7.58
N TRP A 731 3.19 31.18 -8.08
CA TRP A 731 4.51 30.68 -8.44
C TRP A 731 4.91 31.19 -9.83
N PRO A 732 6.05 31.89 -10.02
CA PRO A 732 6.51 32.30 -11.33
C PRO A 732 7.22 31.16 -12.06
N ILE A 733 6.82 30.88 -13.31
CA ILE A 733 7.49 29.91 -14.19
C ILE A 733 8.09 30.66 -15.38
N GLU A 734 9.40 30.54 -15.51
CA GLU A 734 10.15 31.20 -16.58
C GLU A 734 9.86 30.59 -17.95
N ALA A 735 9.65 31.47 -18.94
CA ALA A 735 9.54 31.09 -20.34
C ALA A 735 10.93 30.84 -20.94
N GLU A 736 11.04 29.92 -21.89
CA GLU A 736 12.27 29.78 -22.68
C GLU A 736 12.58 31.03 -23.54
N LYS A 737 11.55 31.82 -23.85
CA LYS A 737 11.64 32.96 -24.75
C LYS A 737 11.93 34.25 -23.99
N LEU A 738 13.00 34.93 -24.38
CA LEU A 738 13.33 36.27 -23.91
C LEU A 738 12.54 37.34 -24.69
N TRP A 739 12.14 38.42 -24.01
CA TRP A 739 11.56 39.60 -24.62
C TRP A 739 12.61 40.68 -24.85
N GLY A 740 12.63 41.26 -26.06
CA GLY A 740 13.52 42.38 -26.39
C GLY A 740 15.01 42.06 -26.17
N ALA A 741 15.72 42.93 -25.45
CA ALA A 741 17.16 42.86 -25.21
C ALA A 741 17.60 41.79 -24.19
N GLY A 742 16.84 40.70 -24.04
CA GLY A 742 17.15 39.60 -23.13
C GLY A 742 16.37 39.59 -21.81
N THR A 743 15.23 40.29 -21.72
CA THR A 743 14.40 40.27 -20.52
C THR A 743 13.69 38.92 -20.38
N GLN A 744 13.88 38.27 -19.23
CA GLN A 744 13.24 36.99 -18.91
C GLN A 744 11.72 37.17 -18.77
N LEU A 745 10.96 36.40 -19.55
CA LEU A 745 9.50 36.32 -19.41
C LEU A 745 9.13 35.21 -18.42
N HIS A 746 7.98 35.36 -17.77
CA HIS A 746 7.40 34.33 -16.91
C HIS A 746 5.87 34.32 -16.98
N GLU A 747 5.25 33.18 -16.64
CA GLU A 747 3.82 33.07 -16.34
C GLU A 747 3.66 32.83 -14.84
N VAL A 748 2.63 33.42 -14.22
CA VAL A 748 2.36 33.24 -12.79
C VAL A 748 1.23 32.22 -12.65
N VAL A 749 1.50 31.13 -11.94
CA VAL A 749 0.57 30.03 -11.75
C VAL A 749 0.15 29.91 -10.28
N ASN A 750 -1.07 29.45 -10.04
CA ASN A 750 -1.72 29.45 -8.73
C ASN A 750 -2.06 28.05 -8.24
N TYR A 751 -2.08 27.08 -9.15
CA TYR A 751 -2.43 25.70 -8.86
C TYR A 751 -1.43 24.75 -9.51
N LEU A 752 -1.24 23.59 -8.89
CA LEU A 752 -0.36 22.53 -9.35
C LEU A 752 -1.14 21.21 -9.34
N VAL A 753 -1.03 20.48 -10.43
CA VAL A 753 -1.42 19.08 -10.54
C VAL A 753 -0.14 18.27 -10.77
N GLU A 754 0.14 17.35 -9.84
CA GLU A 754 1.33 16.51 -9.84
C GLU A 754 0.97 15.07 -9.48
N GLY A 755 1.63 14.11 -10.11
CA GLY A 755 1.52 12.70 -9.77
C GLY A 755 1.39 11.81 -11.00
N ASN A 756 0.54 10.78 -10.89
CA ASN A 756 0.30 9.74 -11.88
C ASN A 756 -1.15 9.22 -11.77
N GLU A 757 -1.45 8.08 -12.42
CA GLU A 757 -2.77 7.43 -12.42
C GLU A 757 -3.29 7.03 -11.03
N PHE A 758 -2.39 6.81 -10.07
CA PHE A 758 -2.72 6.32 -8.72
C PHE A 758 -2.68 7.44 -7.68
N TYR A 759 -1.68 8.32 -7.76
CA TYR A 759 -1.57 9.50 -6.91
C TYR A 759 -1.77 10.74 -7.77
N SER A 760 -2.89 11.44 -7.60
CA SER A 760 -3.25 12.57 -8.46
C SER A 760 -3.48 13.84 -7.66
N GLY A 761 -2.42 14.34 -7.02
CA GLY A 761 -2.50 15.49 -6.13
C GLY A 761 -2.90 16.77 -6.85
N PHE A 762 -3.81 17.53 -6.23
CA PHE A 762 -4.21 18.86 -6.68
C PHE A 762 -3.98 19.87 -5.57
N PHE A 763 -3.18 20.90 -5.87
CA PHE A 763 -2.67 21.83 -4.89
C PHE A 763 -2.95 23.27 -5.29
N LYS A 764 -3.07 24.15 -4.29
CA LYS A 764 -3.09 25.60 -4.44
C LYS A 764 -1.80 26.18 -3.87
N TYR A 765 -1.24 27.18 -4.55
CA TYR A 765 -0.07 27.89 -4.10
C TYR A 765 -0.32 28.52 -2.72
N SER A 766 0.53 28.18 -1.75
CA SER A 766 0.46 28.65 -0.36
C SER A 766 1.57 29.65 -0.02
N GLY A 767 2.53 29.87 -0.93
CA GLY A 767 3.60 30.83 -0.73
C GLY A 767 3.15 32.29 -0.74
N THR A 768 4.03 33.18 -0.29
CA THR A 768 3.72 34.60 -0.07
C THR A 768 4.11 35.52 -1.23
N TRP A 769 4.65 34.96 -2.31
CA TRP A 769 5.26 35.73 -3.39
C TRP A 769 4.25 36.48 -4.27
N TYR A 770 4.56 37.75 -4.54
CA TYR A 770 3.90 38.59 -5.54
C TYR A 770 4.92 39.09 -6.58
N GLU A 771 4.48 39.42 -7.80
CA GLU A 771 5.34 39.90 -8.90
C GLU A 771 6.23 41.11 -8.52
N ALA A 772 5.76 42.00 -7.65
CA ALA A 772 6.54 43.14 -7.17
C ALA A 772 7.54 42.79 -6.04
N SER A 773 7.60 41.53 -5.60
CA SER A 773 8.47 41.09 -4.51
C SER A 773 9.93 41.10 -4.94
N LYS A 774 10.81 41.47 -4.00
CA LYS A 774 12.27 41.40 -4.20
C LYS A 774 12.87 40.07 -3.77
N ASN A 775 12.11 39.28 -3.04
CA ASN A 775 12.52 37.95 -2.59
C ASN A 775 12.18 36.91 -3.65
N ASN A 776 12.90 35.79 -3.63
CA ASN A 776 12.56 34.64 -4.45
C ASN A 776 11.18 34.08 -4.04
N ALA A 777 10.51 33.42 -4.98
CA ALA A 777 9.28 32.73 -4.66
C ALA A 777 9.59 31.50 -3.81
N ASP A 778 8.79 31.30 -2.75
CA ASP A 778 8.85 30.11 -1.92
C ASP A 778 8.07 28.99 -2.61
N TRP A 779 8.66 27.79 -2.72
CA TRP A 779 7.97 26.60 -3.22
C TRP A 779 7.01 26.09 -2.15
N GLY A 780 5.77 26.61 -2.16
CA GLY A 780 4.73 26.27 -1.18
C GLY A 780 3.44 25.88 -1.86
N TRP A 781 2.96 24.66 -1.58
CA TRP A 781 1.75 24.10 -2.17
C TRP A 781 0.90 23.43 -1.08
N ALA A 782 -0.36 23.84 -0.96
CA ALA A 782 -1.32 23.25 -0.04
C ALA A 782 -2.30 22.34 -0.78
N PRO A 783 -2.53 21.10 -0.32
CA PRO A 783 -3.46 20.18 -0.98
C PRO A 783 -4.90 20.71 -0.89
N ILE A 784 -5.62 20.67 -2.01
CA ILE A 784 -7.03 21.08 -2.11
C ILE A 784 -7.94 19.98 -2.67
N GLY A 785 -7.38 18.84 -3.06
CA GLY A 785 -8.11 17.67 -3.52
C GLY A 785 -7.28 16.83 -4.48
N THR A 786 -7.96 16.18 -5.42
CA THR A 786 -7.35 15.34 -6.45
C THR A 786 -7.78 15.77 -7.85
N ALA A 787 -6.88 15.66 -8.82
CA ALA A 787 -7.14 15.92 -10.23
C ALA A 787 -6.65 14.72 -11.07
N PRO A 788 -7.53 13.78 -11.46
CA PRO A 788 -7.14 12.54 -12.13
C PRO A 788 -6.20 12.75 -13.32
N GLN A 789 -5.20 11.87 -13.45
CA GLN A 789 -4.19 11.95 -14.50
C GLN A 789 -4.07 10.59 -15.18
N GLN A 790 -3.73 10.56 -16.46
CA GLN A 790 -3.51 9.32 -17.21
C GLN A 790 -2.38 9.49 -18.21
N GLN A 791 -1.62 8.42 -18.47
CA GLN A 791 -0.66 8.38 -19.56
C GLN A 791 -0.94 7.19 -20.48
N ASN A 792 -1.22 7.48 -21.76
CA ASN A 792 -1.34 6.45 -22.79
C ASN A 792 -0.30 6.68 -23.89
N GLY A 793 0.78 5.88 -23.85
CA GLY A 793 1.94 6.12 -24.70
C GLY A 793 2.56 7.48 -24.39
N TYR A 794 2.58 8.36 -25.39
CA TYR A 794 3.07 9.74 -25.23
C TYR A 794 2.07 10.69 -24.63
N THR A 795 0.77 10.39 -24.73
CA THR A 795 -0.27 11.35 -24.37
C THR A 795 -0.51 11.32 -22.88
N HIS A 796 -0.15 12.41 -22.22
CA HIS A 796 -0.55 12.72 -20.85
C HIS A 796 -1.88 13.46 -20.87
N THR A 797 -2.77 13.08 -19.95
CA THR A 797 -4.08 13.69 -19.76
C THR A 797 -4.28 14.05 -18.30
N TRP A 798 -4.79 15.26 -18.03
CA TRP A 798 -5.16 15.72 -16.69
C TRP A 798 -6.62 16.17 -16.69
N VAL A 799 -7.43 15.65 -15.78
CA VAL A 799 -8.83 16.06 -15.58
C VAL A 799 -8.92 16.88 -14.30
N VAL A 800 -9.01 18.20 -14.47
CA VAL A 800 -8.94 19.15 -13.35
C VAL A 800 -10.34 19.61 -12.95
N PRO A 801 -10.76 19.44 -11.69
CA PRO A 801 -11.98 20.06 -11.19
C PRO A 801 -11.78 21.57 -11.03
N ILE A 802 -12.61 22.38 -11.67
CA ILE A 802 -12.53 23.85 -11.62
C ILE A 802 -13.67 24.50 -10.81
N ALA A 803 -14.70 23.73 -10.42
CA ALA A 803 -15.76 24.24 -9.55
C ALA A 803 -15.20 24.79 -8.23
N GLY A 804 -15.59 26.01 -7.87
CA GLY A 804 -15.12 26.67 -6.65
C GLY A 804 -13.68 27.21 -6.71
N THR A 805 -13.02 27.14 -7.86
CA THR A 805 -11.71 27.74 -8.10
C THR A 805 -11.83 29.02 -8.95
N ASP A 806 -10.76 29.82 -9.00
CA ASP A 806 -10.60 30.99 -9.87
C ASP A 806 -9.74 30.70 -11.12
N ILE A 807 -9.55 29.42 -11.44
CA ILE A 807 -8.75 28.95 -12.57
C ILE A 807 -9.31 29.47 -13.90
N ASP A 808 -8.46 30.08 -14.72
CA ASP A 808 -8.77 30.33 -16.12
C ASP A 808 -8.21 29.16 -16.97
N PRO A 809 -9.05 28.38 -17.67
CA PRO A 809 -8.59 27.23 -18.45
C PRO A 809 -7.55 27.54 -19.53
N LYS A 810 -7.36 28.82 -19.88
CA LYS A 810 -6.37 29.27 -20.87
C LYS A 810 -5.01 29.60 -20.26
N GLU A 811 -4.94 29.77 -18.95
CA GLU A 811 -3.74 30.13 -18.22
C GLU A 811 -3.17 28.84 -17.63
N TYR A 812 -2.26 28.19 -18.34
CA TYR A 812 -1.64 26.95 -17.88
C TYR A 812 -0.25 26.73 -18.47
N VAL A 813 0.56 25.97 -17.72
CA VAL A 813 1.91 25.57 -18.10
C VAL A 813 2.05 24.06 -17.95
N ILE A 814 2.60 23.41 -18.96
CA ILE A 814 3.04 22.02 -18.86
C ILE A 814 4.55 22.01 -18.71
N GLN A 815 5.04 21.38 -17.66
CA GLN A 815 6.46 21.30 -17.34
C GLN A 815 6.96 19.86 -17.34
N GLY A 816 8.07 19.61 -18.04
CA GLY A 816 8.89 18.41 -17.89
C GLY A 816 10.16 18.75 -17.13
N GLN A 817 10.50 17.97 -16.10
CA GLN A 817 11.71 18.16 -15.30
C GLN A 817 12.37 16.82 -14.92
N GLY A 818 13.70 16.75 -14.98
CA GLY A 818 14.49 15.58 -14.62
C GLY A 818 14.72 14.62 -15.78
N TYR A 819 15.90 13.98 -15.86
CA TYR A 819 16.33 13.04 -16.92
C TYR A 819 16.37 13.58 -18.36
N ALA A 820 15.81 14.77 -18.60
CA ALA A 820 15.95 15.57 -19.81
C ALA A 820 15.95 17.07 -19.44
N PRO A 821 16.46 17.96 -20.32
CA PRO A 821 16.41 19.40 -20.11
C PRO A 821 15.03 19.91 -19.75
N VAL A 822 14.94 20.78 -18.74
CA VAL A 822 13.67 21.34 -18.29
C VAL A 822 12.93 21.97 -19.47
N LYS A 823 11.67 21.58 -19.65
CA LYS A 823 10.81 22.10 -20.71
C LYS A 823 9.57 22.71 -20.10
N ASN A 824 9.43 24.04 -20.22
CA ASN A 824 8.21 24.76 -19.85
C ASN A 824 7.45 25.15 -21.12
N VAL A 825 6.24 24.64 -21.30
CA VAL A 825 5.34 25.08 -22.37
C VAL A 825 4.23 25.95 -21.79
N LEU A 826 4.42 27.27 -21.92
CA LEU A 826 3.49 28.28 -21.43
C LEU A 826 2.40 28.52 -22.46
N MET A 827 1.15 28.34 -22.05
CA MET A 827 -0.04 28.55 -22.88
C MET A 827 -0.81 29.81 -22.50
N GLY A 828 -0.52 30.36 -21.31
CA GLY A 828 -1.14 31.57 -20.78
C GLY A 828 -0.41 32.86 -21.12
N SER A 829 -0.74 33.87 -20.34
CA SER A 829 -0.27 35.24 -20.46
C SER A 829 1.11 35.39 -19.84
N THR A 830 2.09 35.77 -20.66
CA THR A 830 3.47 36.01 -20.20
C THR A 830 3.68 37.45 -19.73
N ARG A 831 4.51 37.60 -18.69
CA ARG A 831 4.84 38.85 -18.00
C ARG A 831 6.36 39.04 -17.97
N PHE A 832 6.81 40.25 -17.64
CA PHE A 832 8.23 40.58 -17.47
C PHE A 832 8.47 41.12 -16.06
N TYR A 833 9.58 40.70 -15.44
CA TYR A 833 9.99 41.24 -14.14
C TYR A 833 10.28 42.75 -14.28
N GLN A 834 9.38 43.61 -13.80
CA GLN A 834 9.65 45.05 -13.78
C GLN A 834 10.67 45.39 -12.69
N SER A 835 11.87 45.78 -13.11
CA SER A 835 12.72 46.64 -12.28
C SER A 835 12.13 48.05 -12.31
N THR A 836 11.33 48.40 -11.29
CA THR A 836 10.94 49.78 -10.94
C THR A 836 10.78 50.75 -12.12
N CYS A 837 9.61 50.80 -12.76
CA CYS A 837 9.22 52.00 -13.50
C CYS A 837 7.97 52.61 -12.87
N ILE A 838 8.18 53.52 -11.92
CA ILE A 838 7.12 54.29 -11.25
C ILE A 838 6.41 55.28 -12.22
N LEU A 839 6.84 55.39 -13.48
CA LEU A 839 6.38 56.43 -14.42
C LEU A 839 6.25 55.98 -15.90
N CYS A 840 5.74 54.79 -16.19
CA CYS A 840 5.25 54.52 -17.57
C CYS A 840 3.74 54.82 -17.66
N PRO A 841 3.30 55.66 -18.62
CA PRO A 841 1.88 55.93 -18.79
C PRO A 841 1.16 54.69 -19.34
N PRO A 842 -0.12 54.47 -18.96
CA PRO A 842 -0.91 53.36 -19.47
C PRO A 842 -1.10 53.49 -20.97
N LYS A 843 -0.92 52.37 -21.70
CA LYS A 843 -1.39 52.21 -23.08
C LYS A 843 -2.44 51.13 -23.13
#